data_AF-A0AAU7D1Z7-F1
#
_entry.id   AF-A0AAU7D1Z7-F1
#
_cell.length_a   1.000
_cell.length_b   1.000
_cell.length_c   1.000
_cell.angle_alpha   90.00
_cell.angle_beta   90.00
_cell.angle_gamma   90.00
#
_symmetry.space_group_name_H-M   'P 1'
#
loop_
_entity.id
_entity.type
_entity.pdbx_description
1 polymer ?
#
loop_
_entity_poly.entity_id
_entity_poly.type
_entity_poly.pdbx_seq_one_letter_code
_entity_poly.pdbx_strand_id
1 'polypeptide(L)'
;MILLLPIVLFVAAGIFIAHKFSPASGARKRATKAVATLQILDTELRSQHQDIQNSISQAATSFIQEVRAARLRSIPLDELKKHEGGLRLQALKDSGVRTLADIQGWNENRISQVKGVGPKSASSIARLVYKLSSASNALPIPSPTPPFALDRERILLQAIYRDCWFEIHLSPHRKEFDNTTRLFEERLSQVVATTTFSRWLWSFGANETVRSGIAAAETICSDLEGDGSAAKLRGEISTVLATCRNVCSNRVEPELVLADYRTRKPLYEWTLAKHLGNSGQLGERPAMATLMTTSPATDGDVVHVEFGRVLSGAAPVLQTPSELPPNSPSPAKRMADEETLDIPEQPKTSFANGLRVEVSNAALPKAIEEPIQQSLGRSDNATTESLTAFRVGAAQPSVPAQFILPANTPKTSKRVRWMKKGEAIIVQGIPITRGLLYFRDEPSGGEQWAINPNLKVRRSDQSSEESPGYYYSYFGLTPEQRFHYLKWLSEGASSNDDPGFGLLYLGGLERRITQALAGHETFSTPEEREDILSEVSRLANLFQGSRGSVTHSARRLLEFIKAYGLSGSSLPKLPELWERGYELPPSLLYGLGYLIQAKEPIPLDWALRWAYLEPTFYLRTPATRCRSEYEAAFAYVYKERYGTGLVISPNKTILKINYQPMSYSSGLTGIECKFTGIPDVRALTAPQQSLREIVEQSTAMVDSYSRFLGRNTSKAGSLEAYLTLPLVLWPENAKQRLQEIQTTIAEKLQPVPYKEFLHQLGCEEELSSGRTTELVKSLSNVSLGFEPDVLAGAKRPRPSDTVVLFTLSTSDDTDRTTPTYKKASLTIALAATVALADGHASDLEMEAVDQMISRWGHLHLDLRARLRAQYRFQVHQPSSLASLKTRLTGLTTEDRTDLALSMSALANVDGVVSPEEVKLLEQVYRTLELEPQMLYSHLHGGAAKQWQPTPLSSPSDTSAKSSAFLDAKRIIELRQETDAVTELLAGVFVEEETDTLAPEETLEMRKEDKSLVVGIRLPGLDTAHDKFLSLLLTNSVWSRADLLRAASESQIMLDGALERINEAALDFSGEVLIEGDDPLYVQQSALENAQ
;
A
#
# COMPACT_ATOMS: atom_id res chain seq x y z
N MET A 1 -3.00 32.93 50.87
CA MET A 1 -2.15 32.13 49.96
C MET A 1 -2.88 31.67 48.71
N ILE A 2 -4.00 30.93 48.78
CA ILE A 2 -4.62 30.25 47.63
C ILE A 2 -4.84 31.18 46.40
N LEU A 3 -5.33 32.41 46.60
CA LEU A 3 -5.54 33.40 45.55
C LEU A 3 -4.27 33.91 44.82
N LEU A 4 -3.08 33.76 45.40
CA LEU A 4 -1.82 34.18 44.76
C LEU A 4 -1.28 33.15 43.76
N LEU A 5 -1.62 31.87 43.94
CA LEU A 5 -1.15 30.78 43.08
C LEU A 5 -1.51 30.97 41.59
N PRO A 6 -2.78 31.27 41.20
CA PRO A 6 -3.11 31.47 39.78
C PRO A 6 -2.41 32.70 39.19
N ILE A 7 -2.26 33.79 39.96
CA ILE A 7 -1.58 35.00 39.48
C ILE A 7 -0.10 34.71 39.18
N VAL A 8 0.58 33.99 40.07
CA VAL A 8 1.98 33.55 39.85
C VAL A 8 2.09 32.63 38.63
N LEU A 9 1.11 31.74 38.40
CA LEU A 9 1.09 30.88 37.22
C LEU A 9 0.85 31.65 35.90
N PHE A 10 -0.06 32.64 35.89
CA PHE A 10 -0.26 33.50 34.72
C PHE A 10 0.98 34.34 34.40
N VAL A 11 1.62 34.92 35.41
CA VAL A 11 2.88 35.67 35.23
C VAL A 11 4.01 34.76 34.72
N ALA A 12 4.16 33.55 35.28
CA ALA A 12 5.13 32.58 34.80
C ALA A 12 4.86 32.12 33.35
N ALA A 13 3.60 31.93 32.98
CA ALA A 13 3.20 31.61 31.61
C ALA A 13 3.52 32.74 30.62
N GLY A 14 3.18 34.00 30.96
CA GLY A 14 3.49 35.17 30.14
C GLY A 14 5.00 35.35 29.94
N ILE A 15 5.80 35.18 30.99
CA ILE A 15 7.26 35.24 30.93
C ILE A 15 7.85 34.11 30.07
N PHE A 16 7.29 32.90 30.13
CA PHE A 16 7.72 31.78 29.29
C PHE A 16 7.32 31.97 27.81
N ILE A 17 6.17 32.58 27.54
CA ILE A 17 5.74 33.01 26.21
C ILE A 17 6.71 34.07 25.65
N ALA A 18 7.03 35.11 26.44
CA ALA A 18 8.00 36.13 26.07
C ALA A 18 9.38 35.52 25.72
N HIS A 19 9.85 34.50 26.45
CA HIS A 19 11.06 33.78 26.07
C HIS A 19 10.92 33.03 24.74
N LYS A 20 9.79 32.37 24.47
CA LYS A 20 9.56 31.64 23.20
C LYS A 20 9.62 32.54 21.95
N PHE A 21 9.29 33.82 22.11
CA PHE A 21 9.39 34.85 21.06
C PHE A 21 10.68 35.70 21.15
N SER A 22 11.53 35.49 22.16
CA SER A 22 12.78 36.24 22.32
C SER A 22 13.82 35.93 21.21
N PRO A 23 14.72 36.88 20.90
CA PRO A 23 15.84 36.66 19.96
C PRO A 23 16.70 35.44 20.33
N ALA A 24 16.88 35.15 21.62
CA ALA A 24 17.59 33.96 22.09
C ALA A 24 16.92 32.65 21.65
N SER A 25 15.58 32.57 21.73
CA SER A 25 14.83 31.39 21.25
C SER A 25 14.81 31.33 19.72
N GLY A 26 14.71 32.47 19.03
CA GLY A 26 14.76 32.54 17.57
C GLY A 26 16.12 32.11 16.99
N ALA A 27 17.21 32.66 17.49
CA ALA A 27 18.57 32.34 17.08
C ALA A 27 18.91 30.86 17.35
N ARG A 28 18.57 30.35 18.55
CA ARG A 28 18.71 28.91 18.86
C ARG A 28 17.95 28.02 17.88
N LYS A 29 16.69 28.33 17.55
CA LYS A 29 15.89 27.54 16.58
C LYS A 29 16.55 27.53 15.19
N ARG A 30 17.05 28.68 14.71
CA ARG A 30 17.77 28.77 13.42
C ARG A 30 19.04 27.91 13.44
N ALA A 31 19.91 28.07 14.44
CA ALA A 31 21.12 27.27 14.56
C ALA A 31 20.84 25.76 14.68
N THR A 32 19.82 25.34 15.45
CA THR A 32 19.41 23.93 15.51
C THR A 32 18.99 23.41 14.12
N LYS A 33 18.25 24.19 13.34
CA LYS A 33 17.83 23.82 11.98
C LYS A 33 19.02 23.73 11.01
N ALA A 34 19.95 24.67 11.07
CA ALA A 34 21.14 24.69 10.22
C ALA A 34 22.02 23.45 10.45
N VAL A 35 22.32 23.13 11.71
CA VAL A 35 23.13 21.93 12.07
C VAL A 35 22.41 20.63 11.75
N ALA A 36 21.08 20.58 11.87
CA ALA A 36 20.30 19.40 11.48
C ALA A 36 20.48 19.02 9.99
N THR A 37 20.84 19.96 9.10
CA THR A 37 21.16 19.64 7.70
C THR A 37 22.39 18.73 7.56
N LEU A 38 23.39 18.86 8.46
CA LEU A 38 24.55 17.98 8.50
C LEU A 38 24.18 16.61 9.10
N GLN A 39 23.39 16.60 10.18
CA GLN A 39 22.96 15.37 10.87
C GLN A 39 22.09 14.47 9.99
N ILE A 40 21.20 15.07 9.17
CA ILE A 40 20.41 14.34 8.17
C ILE A 40 21.34 13.72 7.12
N LEU A 41 22.26 14.51 6.56
CA LEU A 41 23.19 14.03 5.53
C LEU A 41 24.14 12.94 6.06
N ASP A 42 24.64 13.05 7.30
CA ASP A 42 25.42 12.00 7.97
C ASP A 42 24.61 10.71 8.19
N THR A 43 23.35 10.81 8.61
CA THR A 43 22.45 9.66 8.75
C THR A 43 22.23 8.96 7.40
N GLU A 44 22.04 9.75 6.34
CA GLU A 44 21.85 9.30 4.97
C GLU A 44 23.12 8.60 4.41
N LEU A 45 24.30 9.19 4.68
CA LEU A 45 25.63 8.66 4.36
C LEU A 45 25.87 7.29 4.99
N ARG A 46 25.49 7.14 6.28
CA ARG A 46 25.60 5.90 7.05
C ARG A 46 24.65 4.82 6.53
N SER A 47 23.41 5.17 6.19
CA SER A 47 22.47 4.21 5.57
C SER A 47 23.04 3.69 4.26
N GLN A 48 23.44 4.57 3.35
CA GLN A 48 23.95 4.17 2.04
C GLN A 48 25.18 3.23 2.15
N HIS A 49 26.10 3.49 3.09
CA HIS A 49 27.22 2.59 3.36
C HIS A 49 26.77 1.22 3.90
N GLN A 50 25.83 1.22 4.86
CA GLN A 50 25.31 -0.01 5.44
C GLN A 50 24.57 -0.86 4.39
N ASP A 51 23.81 -0.24 3.49
CA ASP A 51 23.09 -0.92 2.41
C ASP A 51 24.05 -1.55 1.39
N ILE A 52 25.17 -0.91 1.09
CA ILE A 52 26.25 -1.48 0.27
C ILE A 52 26.92 -2.69 0.97
N GLN A 53 27.26 -2.57 2.26
CA GLN A 53 27.86 -3.68 3.02
C GLN A 53 26.86 -4.85 3.22
N ASN A 54 25.56 -4.56 3.36
CA ASN A 54 24.48 -5.55 3.36
C ASN A 54 24.41 -6.28 2.01
N SER A 55 24.46 -5.54 0.90
CA SER A 55 24.44 -6.09 -0.47
C SER A 55 25.61 -7.04 -0.74
N ILE A 56 26.84 -6.67 -0.36
CA ILE A 56 28.01 -7.56 -0.44
C ILE A 56 27.79 -8.83 0.40
N SER A 57 27.30 -8.69 1.63
CA SER A 57 27.10 -9.82 2.55
C SER A 57 26.06 -10.82 2.01
N GLN A 58 24.98 -10.32 1.40
CA GLN A 58 23.95 -11.13 0.75
C GLN A 58 24.48 -11.82 -0.53
N ALA A 59 25.19 -11.08 -1.38
CA ALA A 59 25.79 -11.63 -2.60
C ALA A 59 26.84 -12.71 -2.29
N ALA A 60 27.70 -12.48 -1.30
CA ALA A 60 28.70 -13.43 -0.85
C ALA A 60 28.06 -14.69 -0.24
N THR A 61 27.02 -14.52 0.59
CA THR A 61 26.26 -15.66 1.13
C THR A 61 25.66 -16.52 0.01
N SER A 62 25.10 -15.88 -1.02
CA SER A 62 24.52 -16.56 -2.19
C SER A 62 25.59 -17.31 -2.99
N PHE A 63 26.71 -16.65 -3.28
CA PHE A 63 27.86 -17.26 -3.96
C PHE A 63 28.43 -18.49 -3.19
N ILE A 64 28.58 -18.39 -1.86
CA ILE A 64 29.02 -19.50 -1.00
C ILE A 64 28.05 -20.68 -1.08
N GLN A 65 26.74 -20.43 -1.05
CA GLN A 65 25.72 -21.48 -1.16
C GLN A 65 25.76 -22.15 -2.54
N GLU A 66 25.89 -21.38 -3.62
CA GLU A 66 26.00 -21.90 -4.98
C GLU A 66 27.27 -22.72 -5.22
N VAL A 67 28.43 -22.27 -4.71
CA VAL A 67 29.68 -23.03 -4.76
C VAL A 67 29.53 -24.36 -4.03
N ARG A 68 28.95 -24.34 -2.81
CA ARG A 68 28.70 -25.57 -2.03
C ARG A 68 27.73 -26.50 -2.74
N ALA A 69 26.64 -25.99 -3.31
CA ALA A 69 25.71 -26.77 -4.12
C ALA A 69 26.37 -27.36 -5.37
N ALA A 70 27.23 -26.60 -6.08
CA ALA A 70 27.98 -27.09 -7.24
C ALA A 70 28.96 -28.22 -6.87
N ARG A 71 29.67 -28.11 -5.74
CA ARG A 71 30.51 -29.19 -5.20
C ARG A 71 29.70 -30.45 -4.88
N LEU A 72 28.56 -30.31 -4.23
CA LEU A 72 27.74 -31.47 -3.86
C LEU A 72 27.03 -32.12 -5.07
N ARG A 73 26.81 -31.35 -6.15
CA ARG A 73 26.39 -31.88 -7.46
C ARG A 73 27.52 -32.62 -8.19
N SER A 74 28.80 -32.25 -8.00
CA SER A 74 29.92 -32.93 -8.65
C SER A 74 30.31 -34.26 -7.99
N ILE A 75 29.91 -34.50 -6.74
CA ILE A 75 30.15 -35.78 -6.04
C ILE A 75 29.01 -36.77 -6.34
N PRO A 76 29.27 -37.87 -7.07
CA PRO A 76 28.24 -38.86 -7.39
C PRO A 76 27.85 -39.69 -6.16
N LEU A 77 26.61 -40.18 -6.13
CA LEU A 77 26.08 -40.96 -5.00
C LEU A 77 26.89 -42.25 -4.72
N ASP A 78 27.50 -42.85 -5.75
CA ASP A 78 28.36 -44.04 -5.59
C ASP A 78 29.59 -43.80 -4.71
N GLU A 79 30.03 -42.55 -4.50
CA GLU A 79 31.19 -42.24 -3.67
C GLU A 79 31.01 -42.75 -2.23
N LEU A 80 29.77 -42.83 -1.74
CA LEU A 80 29.42 -43.42 -0.45
C LEU A 80 29.94 -44.86 -0.30
N LYS A 81 29.99 -45.66 -1.37
CA LYS A 81 30.49 -47.06 -1.35
C LYS A 81 31.99 -47.16 -1.07
N LYS A 82 32.77 -46.11 -1.36
CA LYS A 82 34.21 -46.08 -1.03
C LYS A 82 34.45 -45.85 0.46
N HIS A 83 33.48 -45.27 1.16
CA HIS A 83 33.57 -44.99 2.60
C HIS A 83 32.91 -46.06 3.46
N GLU A 84 31.98 -46.86 2.92
CA GLU A 84 31.36 -47.99 3.63
C GLU A 84 30.90 -49.09 2.67
N GLY A 85 31.40 -50.30 2.88
CA GLY A 85 31.12 -51.47 2.04
C GLY A 85 29.68 -51.98 2.19
N GLY A 86 29.15 -52.61 1.13
CA GLY A 86 27.83 -53.26 1.15
C GLY A 86 26.62 -52.33 0.97
N LEU A 87 26.82 -51.02 0.80
CA LEU A 87 25.72 -50.07 0.59
C LEU A 87 24.91 -50.32 -0.70
N ARG A 88 23.65 -50.69 -0.53
CA ARG A 88 22.66 -50.86 -1.61
C ARG A 88 22.07 -49.52 -2.07
N LEU A 89 22.82 -48.81 -2.90
CA LEU A 89 22.42 -47.47 -3.40
C LEU A 89 21.47 -47.48 -4.60
N GLN A 90 21.17 -48.64 -5.19
CA GLN A 90 20.41 -48.70 -6.45
C GLN A 90 19.00 -48.11 -6.31
N ALA A 91 18.28 -48.44 -5.24
CA ALA A 91 16.94 -47.87 -4.97
C ALA A 91 16.92 -46.33 -4.88
N LEU A 92 18.02 -45.69 -4.45
CA LEU A 92 18.14 -44.23 -4.46
C LEU A 92 18.33 -43.70 -5.89
N LYS A 93 19.18 -44.34 -6.70
CA LYS A 93 19.39 -44.02 -8.12
C LYS A 93 18.11 -44.19 -8.95
N ASP A 94 17.39 -45.29 -8.73
CA ASP A 94 16.10 -45.58 -9.38
C ASP A 94 15.05 -44.52 -9.00
N SER A 95 15.15 -43.94 -7.79
CA SER A 95 14.34 -42.80 -7.36
C SER A 95 14.83 -41.44 -7.90
N GLY A 96 15.90 -41.40 -8.70
CA GLY A 96 16.45 -40.19 -9.33
C GLY A 96 17.58 -39.50 -8.56
N VAL A 97 18.00 -39.99 -7.39
CA VAL A 97 19.12 -39.43 -6.62
C VAL A 97 20.45 -39.86 -7.27
N ARG A 98 21.23 -38.91 -7.80
CA ARG A 98 22.48 -39.21 -8.53
C ARG A 98 23.73 -38.62 -7.88
N THR A 99 23.59 -37.57 -7.08
CA THR A 99 24.66 -36.77 -6.48
C THR A 99 24.46 -36.60 -4.98
N LEU A 100 25.46 -36.07 -4.26
CA LEU A 100 25.28 -35.71 -2.84
C LEU A 100 24.33 -34.53 -2.64
N ALA A 101 24.20 -33.61 -3.61
CA ALA A 101 23.25 -32.50 -3.54
C ALA A 101 21.80 -32.98 -3.52
N ASP A 102 21.46 -34.02 -4.30
CA ASP A 102 20.09 -34.56 -4.39
C ASP A 102 19.57 -35.13 -3.06
N ILE A 103 20.49 -35.58 -2.20
CA ILE A 103 20.24 -36.18 -0.88
C ILE A 103 20.67 -35.28 0.30
N GLN A 104 21.17 -34.07 0.02
CA GLN A 104 21.60 -33.12 1.04
C GLN A 104 20.41 -32.71 1.93
N GLY A 105 20.61 -32.73 3.25
CA GLY A 105 19.56 -32.41 4.22
C GLY A 105 18.48 -33.49 4.39
N TRP A 106 18.61 -34.66 3.77
CA TRP A 106 17.75 -35.80 4.07
C TRP A 106 18.23 -36.48 5.35
N ASN A 107 17.31 -36.73 6.29
CA ASN A 107 17.56 -37.54 7.48
C ASN A 107 17.27 -39.04 7.23
N GLU A 108 17.64 -39.88 8.19
CA GLU A 108 17.41 -41.34 8.13
C GLU A 108 15.94 -41.72 7.84
N ASN A 109 14.98 -41.00 8.42
CA ASN A 109 13.55 -41.24 8.21
C ASN A 109 13.13 -40.95 6.75
N ARG A 110 13.67 -39.89 6.14
CA ARG A 110 13.42 -39.57 4.72
C ARG A 110 14.13 -40.53 3.76
N ILE A 111 15.29 -41.06 4.14
CA ILE A 111 16.06 -42.00 3.31
C ILE A 111 15.46 -43.42 3.36
N SER A 112 14.95 -43.86 4.52
CA SER A 112 14.26 -45.16 4.68
C SER A 112 12.87 -45.22 4.05
N GLN A 113 12.26 -44.07 3.72
CA GLN A 113 11.04 -44.00 2.90
C GLN A 113 11.28 -44.39 1.43
N VAL A 114 12.53 -44.47 0.96
CA VAL A 114 12.84 -44.90 -0.41
C VAL A 114 12.71 -46.42 -0.52
N LYS A 115 11.69 -46.87 -1.27
CA LYS A 115 11.35 -48.29 -1.47
C LYS A 115 12.58 -49.11 -1.90
N GLY A 116 13.10 -49.93 -0.99
CA GLY A 116 14.31 -50.76 -1.19
C GLY A 116 15.49 -50.40 -0.27
N VAL A 117 15.43 -49.28 0.44
CA VAL A 117 16.43 -48.88 1.44
C VAL A 117 15.94 -49.25 2.84
N GLY A 118 16.56 -50.27 3.47
CA GLY A 118 16.23 -50.67 4.83
C GLY A 118 16.77 -49.69 5.90
N PRO A 119 16.21 -49.66 7.12
CA PRO A 119 16.58 -48.69 8.16
C PRO A 119 18.09 -48.58 8.43
N LYS A 120 18.78 -49.71 8.68
CA LYS A 120 20.24 -49.74 8.90
C LYS A 120 21.06 -49.16 7.74
N SER A 121 20.56 -49.28 6.50
CA SER A 121 21.18 -48.63 5.34
C SER A 121 20.87 -47.14 5.32
N ALA A 122 19.67 -46.72 5.70
CA ALA A 122 19.28 -45.32 5.79
C ALA A 122 20.05 -44.54 6.86
N SER A 123 20.26 -45.10 8.07
CA SER A 123 21.12 -44.50 9.12
C SER A 123 22.53 -44.28 8.59
N SER A 124 23.06 -45.28 7.89
CA SER A 124 24.43 -45.28 7.40
C SER A 124 24.63 -44.32 6.22
N ILE A 125 23.67 -44.26 5.30
CA ILE A 125 23.66 -43.28 4.20
C ILE A 125 23.48 -41.87 4.77
N ALA A 126 22.57 -41.62 5.72
CA ALA A 126 22.41 -40.31 6.36
C ALA A 126 23.70 -39.83 7.04
N ARG A 127 24.34 -40.71 7.82
CA ARG A 127 25.62 -40.48 8.50
C ARG A 127 26.75 -40.14 7.53
N LEU A 128 26.85 -40.86 6.41
CA LEU A 128 27.89 -40.63 5.39
C LEU A 128 27.61 -39.38 4.55
N VAL A 129 26.36 -39.15 4.13
CA VAL A 129 25.94 -37.93 3.43
C VAL A 129 26.22 -36.70 4.29
N TYR A 130 25.91 -36.75 5.59
CA TYR A 130 26.26 -35.68 6.53
C TYR A 130 27.78 -35.49 6.64
N LYS A 131 28.56 -36.57 6.83
CA LYS A 131 30.03 -36.50 6.93
C LYS A 131 30.67 -35.91 5.68
N LEU A 132 30.29 -36.37 4.49
CA LEU A 132 30.84 -35.89 3.21
C LEU A 132 30.35 -34.47 2.87
N SER A 133 29.09 -34.14 3.17
CA SER A 133 28.58 -32.77 2.97
C SER A 133 29.29 -31.78 3.90
N SER A 134 29.51 -32.17 5.17
CA SER A 134 30.28 -31.37 6.13
C SER A 134 31.73 -31.16 5.65
N ALA A 135 32.43 -32.23 5.25
CA ALA A 135 33.78 -32.13 4.71
C ALA A 135 33.85 -31.25 3.44
N SER A 136 32.93 -31.42 2.49
CA SER A 136 32.85 -30.60 1.27
C SER A 136 32.53 -29.13 1.56
N ASN A 137 31.74 -28.85 2.61
CA ASN A 137 31.39 -27.49 3.03
C ASN A 137 32.51 -26.81 3.84
N ALA A 138 33.41 -27.59 4.44
CA ALA A 138 34.60 -27.13 5.15
C ALA A 138 35.80 -26.84 4.22
N LEU A 139 35.78 -27.30 2.97
CA LEU A 139 36.77 -26.89 1.96
C LEU A 139 36.67 -25.38 1.70
N PRO A 140 37.79 -24.62 1.68
CA PRO A 140 37.80 -23.18 1.42
C PRO A 140 37.00 -22.79 0.17
N ILE A 141 36.30 -21.66 0.21
CA ILE A 141 35.52 -21.17 -0.93
C ILE A 141 36.50 -20.52 -1.93
N PRO A 142 36.44 -20.86 -3.23
CA PRO A 142 37.34 -20.28 -4.22
C PRO A 142 36.88 -18.85 -4.55
N SER A 143 37.84 -17.93 -4.68
CA SER A 143 37.54 -16.58 -5.15
C SER A 143 37.09 -16.60 -6.62
N PRO A 144 36.16 -15.73 -7.04
CA PRO A 144 35.89 -15.45 -8.45
C PRO A 144 37.18 -15.12 -9.23
N THR A 145 37.25 -15.51 -10.49
CA THR A 145 38.39 -15.21 -11.39
C THR A 145 37.94 -14.64 -12.73
N PRO A 146 38.67 -13.68 -13.32
CA PRO A 146 38.35 -13.16 -14.65
C PRO A 146 38.24 -14.26 -15.71
N PRO A 147 37.29 -14.19 -16.66
CA PRO A 147 36.45 -13.05 -16.99
C PRO A 147 35.11 -12.98 -16.21
N PHE A 148 34.96 -13.71 -15.08
CA PHE A 148 33.73 -13.70 -14.26
C PHE A 148 32.47 -14.12 -15.05
N ALA A 149 32.58 -15.21 -15.81
CA ALA A 149 31.56 -15.63 -16.76
C ALA A 149 30.24 -16.11 -16.10
N LEU A 150 30.24 -16.41 -14.80
CA LEU A 150 29.08 -16.94 -14.09
C LEU A 150 28.31 -15.83 -13.36
N ASP A 151 26.98 -15.85 -13.40
CA ASP A 151 26.13 -14.79 -12.82
C ASP A 151 26.41 -14.53 -11.33
N ARG A 152 26.62 -15.60 -10.55
CA ARG A 152 27.03 -15.55 -9.14
C ARG A 152 28.34 -14.79 -8.89
N GLU A 153 29.25 -14.79 -9.85
CA GLU A 153 30.52 -14.06 -9.78
C GLU A 153 30.27 -12.59 -10.11
N ARG A 154 29.50 -12.32 -11.18
CA ARG A 154 29.12 -10.96 -11.60
C ARG A 154 28.36 -10.21 -10.52
N ILE A 155 27.37 -10.83 -9.88
CA ILE A 155 26.54 -10.23 -8.82
C ILE A 155 27.41 -9.85 -7.60
N LEU A 156 28.29 -10.75 -7.15
CA LEU A 156 29.20 -10.48 -6.04
C LEU A 156 30.17 -9.34 -6.35
N LEU A 157 30.73 -9.31 -7.55
CA LEU A 157 31.71 -8.30 -7.94
C LEU A 157 31.08 -6.94 -8.26
N GLN A 158 29.82 -6.89 -8.73
CA GLN A 158 29.04 -5.66 -8.83
C GLN A 158 28.75 -5.05 -7.44
N ALA A 159 28.50 -5.87 -6.42
CA ALA A 159 28.35 -5.38 -5.04
C ALA A 159 29.67 -4.83 -4.49
N ILE A 160 30.79 -5.52 -4.73
CA ILE A 160 32.13 -5.04 -4.30
C ILE A 160 32.57 -3.80 -5.09
N TYR A 161 32.21 -3.68 -6.38
CA TYR A 161 32.43 -2.49 -7.19
C TYR A 161 31.77 -1.24 -6.58
N ARG A 162 30.52 -1.36 -6.11
CA ARG A 162 29.79 -0.24 -5.47
C ARG A 162 30.45 0.22 -4.17
N ASP A 163 31.05 -0.69 -3.41
CA ASP A 163 31.87 -0.37 -2.23
C ASP A 163 33.19 0.29 -2.61
N CYS A 164 33.88 -0.20 -3.65
CA CYS A 164 35.09 0.45 -4.18
C CYS A 164 34.80 1.87 -4.70
N TRP A 165 33.65 2.08 -5.35
CA TRP A 165 33.18 3.40 -5.79
C TRP A 165 32.91 4.32 -4.59
N PHE A 166 32.18 3.83 -3.58
CA PHE A 166 31.90 4.57 -2.34
C PHE A 166 33.20 4.99 -1.62
N GLU A 167 34.16 4.07 -1.49
CA GLU A 167 35.43 4.33 -0.82
C GLU A 167 36.30 5.38 -1.54
N ILE A 168 36.11 5.56 -2.84
CA ILE A 168 36.91 6.50 -3.65
C ILE A 168 36.28 7.88 -3.68
N HIS A 169 34.98 7.96 -3.90
CA HIS A 169 34.31 9.25 -4.08
C HIS A 169 33.81 9.86 -2.76
N LEU A 170 33.57 9.05 -1.73
CA LEU A 170 32.91 9.50 -0.49
C LEU A 170 33.80 9.40 0.77
N SER A 171 34.67 8.39 0.86
CA SER A 171 35.58 8.20 2.01
C SER A 171 36.62 9.33 2.20
N PRO A 172 37.17 10.00 1.15
CA PRO A 172 38.11 11.11 1.36
C PRO A 172 37.49 12.28 2.13
N HIS A 173 36.27 12.67 1.74
CA HIS A 173 35.53 13.78 2.36
C HIS A 173 34.98 13.39 3.75
N ARG A 174 34.81 12.09 4.02
CA ARG A 174 34.19 11.56 5.25
C ARG A 174 34.85 12.09 6.53
N LYS A 175 36.18 12.03 6.62
CA LYS A 175 36.92 12.44 7.82
C LYS A 175 36.79 13.95 8.09
N GLU A 176 36.72 14.77 7.05
CA GLU A 176 36.50 16.21 7.20
C GLU A 176 35.06 16.50 7.64
N PHE A 177 34.09 15.79 7.04
CA PHE A 177 32.67 15.93 7.35
C PHE A 177 32.28 15.47 8.75
N ASP A 178 32.84 14.36 9.24
CA ASP A 178 32.64 13.91 10.64
C ASP A 178 33.17 14.97 11.63
N ASN A 179 34.34 15.56 11.35
CA ASN A 179 34.92 16.63 12.16
C ASN A 179 34.08 17.91 12.11
N THR A 180 33.63 18.33 10.92
CA THR A 180 32.79 19.51 10.73
C THR A 180 31.44 19.33 11.44
N THR A 181 30.76 18.19 11.23
CA THR A 181 29.49 17.88 11.90
C THR A 181 29.63 17.94 13.42
N ARG A 182 30.66 17.28 13.97
CA ARG A 182 30.96 17.32 15.41
C ARG A 182 31.25 18.73 15.92
N LEU A 183 32.04 19.53 15.20
CA LEU A 183 32.33 20.93 15.55
C LEU A 183 31.04 21.76 15.63
N PHE A 184 30.11 21.57 14.70
CA PHE A 184 28.83 22.27 14.70
C PHE A 184 27.86 21.77 15.78
N GLU A 185 27.88 20.48 16.12
CA GLU A 185 27.15 19.95 17.29
C GLU A 185 27.70 20.51 18.61
N GLU A 186 29.03 20.54 18.78
CA GLU A 186 29.68 21.11 19.96
C GLU A 186 29.39 22.63 20.08
N ARG A 187 29.48 23.39 18.99
CA ARG A 187 29.06 24.81 18.94
C ARG A 187 27.56 24.99 19.24
N LEU A 188 26.68 24.14 18.70
CA LEU A 188 25.25 24.19 18.99
C LEU A 188 24.96 23.89 20.46
N SER A 189 25.70 22.99 21.09
CA SER A 189 25.55 22.70 22.53
C SER A 189 25.84 23.94 23.40
N GLN A 190 26.84 24.75 23.01
CA GLN A 190 27.19 26.01 23.68
C GLN A 190 26.09 27.06 23.48
N VAL A 191 25.54 27.19 22.27
CA VAL A 191 24.36 28.03 21.99
C VAL A 191 23.16 27.59 22.82
N VAL A 192 22.85 26.30 22.85
CA VAL A 192 21.75 25.71 23.63
C VAL A 192 21.89 25.98 25.13
N ALA A 193 23.12 25.93 25.66
CA ALA A 193 23.42 26.19 27.06
C ALA A 193 23.39 27.68 27.44
N THR A 194 23.81 28.57 26.54
CA THR A 194 23.84 30.04 26.78
C THR A 194 22.46 30.68 26.62
N THR A 195 21.64 30.20 25.68
CA THR A 195 20.30 30.75 25.36
C THR A 195 19.14 30.14 26.17
N THR A 196 19.40 29.53 27.33
CA THR A 196 18.35 28.88 28.14
C THR A 196 17.36 29.88 28.75
N PHE A 197 16.12 29.42 28.99
CA PHE A 197 15.07 30.20 29.65
C PHE A 197 15.55 30.82 30.97
N SER A 198 16.23 30.05 31.81
CA SER A 198 16.75 30.54 33.10
C SER A 198 17.81 31.63 32.94
N ARG A 199 18.75 31.50 31.99
CA ARG A 199 19.78 32.54 31.74
C ARG A 199 19.19 33.79 31.09
N TRP A 200 18.20 33.63 30.22
CA TRP A 200 17.44 34.74 29.64
C TRP A 200 16.64 35.49 30.72
N LEU A 201 15.94 34.76 31.60
CA LEU A 201 15.05 35.31 32.63
C LEU A 201 15.74 36.28 33.60
N TRP A 202 16.99 36.01 33.99
CA TRP A 202 17.74 36.83 34.95
C TRP A 202 17.97 38.30 34.54
N SER A 203 17.79 38.65 33.26
CA SER A 203 17.84 40.06 32.78
C SER A 203 17.08 40.26 31.46
N PHE A 204 16.04 39.47 31.20
CA PHE A 204 15.24 39.46 29.97
C PHE A 204 16.08 39.41 28.66
N GLY A 205 17.24 38.75 28.70
CA GLY A 205 18.17 38.61 27.57
C GLY A 205 19.19 39.75 27.41
N ALA A 206 19.24 40.73 28.31
CA ALA A 206 20.32 41.74 28.32
C ALA A 206 21.69 41.16 28.76
N ASN A 207 21.70 39.97 29.38
CA ASN A 207 22.90 39.24 29.80
C ASN A 207 23.89 39.03 28.64
N GLU A 208 25.14 39.43 28.84
CA GLU A 208 26.22 39.28 27.87
C GLU A 208 26.43 37.82 27.43
N THR A 209 26.23 36.85 28.31
CA THR A 209 26.29 35.41 27.96
C THR A 209 25.16 34.99 27.00
N VAL A 210 23.98 35.61 27.10
CA VAL A 210 22.84 35.35 26.20
C VAL A 210 23.06 36.04 24.85
N ARG A 211 23.62 37.27 24.85
CA ARG A 211 24.02 37.99 23.63
C ARG A 211 25.12 37.25 22.87
N SER A 212 26.14 36.76 23.57
CA SER A 212 27.19 35.88 23.03
C SER A 212 26.59 34.59 22.43
N GLY A 213 25.63 33.98 23.12
CA GLY A 213 24.89 32.81 22.62
C GLY A 213 24.05 33.09 21.35
N ILE A 214 23.49 34.29 21.20
CA ILE A 214 22.79 34.71 19.98
C ILE A 214 23.80 34.91 18.83
N ALA A 215 24.88 35.66 19.06
CA ALA A 215 25.90 35.90 18.04
C ALA A 215 26.53 34.59 17.54
N ALA A 216 26.88 33.68 18.45
CA ALA A 216 27.42 32.36 18.09
C ALA A 216 26.42 31.51 17.28
N ALA A 217 25.11 31.63 17.56
CA ALA A 217 24.07 30.96 16.79
C ALA A 217 23.94 31.53 15.37
N GLU A 218 24.10 32.84 15.21
CA GLU A 218 24.08 33.51 13.90
C GLU A 218 25.34 33.19 13.09
N THR A 219 26.51 33.06 13.74
CA THR A 219 27.72 32.51 13.08
C THR A 219 27.51 31.07 12.60
N ILE A 220 26.87 30.21 13.40
CA ILE A 220 26.52 28.83 12.98
C ILE A 220 25.64 28.82 11.73
N CYS A 221 24.66 29.73 11.64
CA CYS A 221 23.81 29.84 10.45
C CYS A 221 24.63 30.32 9.25
N SER A 222 25.43 31.39 9.41
CA SER A 222 26.27 31.95 8.34
C SER A 222 27.25 30.92 7.75
N ASP A 223 27.93 30.15 8.61
CA ASP A 223 28.93 29.16 8.17
C ASP A 223 28.31 27.95 7.42
N LEU A 224 27.00 27.69 7.64
CA LEU A 224 26.27 26.53 7.08
C LEU A 224 25.26 26.91 6.00
N GLU A 225 24.84 28.16 5.90
CA GLU A 225 23.81 28.62 4.96
C GLU A 225 24.37 29.63 3.91
N GLY A 226 25.56 30.20 4.12
CA GLY A 226 26.31 30.99 3.14
C GLY A 226 27.48 30.23 2.49
N ASP A 227 28.37 30.92 1.76
CA ASP A 227 29.46 30.34 0.94
C ASP A 227 30.67 29.75 1.72
N GLY A 228 30.48 29.42 2.99
CA GLY A 228 31.52 28.87 3.87
C GLY A 228 32.01 27.47 3.44
N SER A 229 33.20 27.08 3.91
CA SER A 229 33.77 25.76 3.63
C SER A 229 32.86 24.61 4.08
N ALA A 230 32.18 24.75 5.22
CA ALA A 230 31.24 23.74 5.72
C ALA A 230 29.98 23.59 4.84
N ALA A 231 29.46 24.69 4.30
CA ALA A 231 28.34 24.67 3.35
C ALA A 231 28.74 24.03 2.00
N LYS A 232 29.96 24.34 1.51
CA LYS A 232 30.53 23.72 0.30
C LYS A 232 30.73 22.22 0.47
N LEU A 233 31.37 21.79 1.56
CA LEU A 233 31.56 20.38 1.90
C LEU A 233 30.23 19.61 2.01
N ARG A 234 29.18 20.22 2.57
CA ARG A 234 27.82 19.65 2.59
C ARG A 234 27.26 19.50 1.16
N GLY A 235 27.43 20.50 0.30
CA GLY A 235 26.98 20.48 -1.09
C GLY A 235 27.70 19.41 -1.93
N GLU A 236 29.03 19.32 -1.79
CA GLU A 236 29.85 18.27 -2.41
C GLU A 236 29.37 16.87 -2.00
N ILE A 237 29.27 16.60 -0.69
CA ILE A 237 28.87 15.28 -0.18
C ILE A 237 27.44 14.93 -0.58
N SER A 238 26.51 15.89 -0.59
CA SER A 238 25.14 15.68 -1.10
C SER A 238 25.15 15.28 -2.59
N THR A 239 25.96 15.96 -3.41
CA THR A 239 26.10 15.68 -4.85
C THR A 239 26.71 14.30 -5.12
N VAL A 240 27.77 13.95 -4.39
CA VAL A 240 28.42 12.64 -4.55
C VAL A 240 27.55 11.51 -3.96
N LEU A 241 26.79 11.75 -2.89
CA LEU A 241 25.83 10.78 -2.34
C LEU A 241 24.64 10.52 -3.29
N ALA A 242 24.13 11.56 -3.96
CA ALA A 242 23.15 11.40 -5.04
C ALA A 242 23.73 10.57 -6.21
N THR A 243 25.00 10.79 -6.56
CA THR A 243 25.71 9.99 -7.58
C THR A 243 25.90 8.53 -7.14
N CYS A 244 26.24 8.31 -5.87
CA CYS A 244 26.39 6.98 -5.25
C CYS A 244 25.08 6.17 -5.36
N ARG A 245 23.95 6.81 -5.07
CA ARG A 245 22.61 6.23 -5.22
C ARG A 245 22.33 5.82 -6.66
N ASN A 246 22.65 6.67 -7.63
CA ASN A 246 22.49 6.37 -9.06
C ASN A 246 23.28 5.10 -9.46
N VAL A 247 24.53 4.97 -9.00
CA VAL A 247 25.39 3.78 -9.21
C VAL A 247 24.88 2.53 -8.46
N CYS A 248 24.20 2.71 -7.32
CA CYS A 248 23.58 1.63 -6.55
C CYS A 248 22.24 1.14 -7.13
N SER A 249 21.46 2.03 -7.75
CA SER A 249 20.17 1.69 -8.39
C SER A 249 20.35 1.08 -9.77
N ASN A 250 21.31 1.57 -10.57
CA ASN A 250 21.52 1.12 -11.93
C ASN A 250 22.33 -0.18 -12.03
N ARG A 251 22.12 -0.92 -13.13
CA ARG A 251 22.99 -2.02 -13.54
C ARG A 251 24.39 -1.48 -13.88
N VAL A 252 25.42 -2.10 -13.31
CA VAL A 252 26.83 -1.83 -13.65
C VAL A 252 27.27 -2.83 -14.72
N GLU A 253 27.80 -2.36 -15.86
CA GLU A 253 28.21 -3.29 -16.93
C GLU A 253 29.45 -4.13 -16.55
N PRO A 254 29.52 -5.41 -16.97
CA PRO A 254 30.59 -6.32 -16.57
C PRO A 254 32.00 -5.83 -16.95
N GLU A 255 32.13 -5.09 -18.04
CA GLU A 255 33.40 -4.54 -18.52
C GLU A 255 33.97 -3.49 -17.56
N LEU A 256 33.11 -2.63 -16.99
CA LEU A 256 33.50 -1.67 -15.96
C LEU A 256 33.98 -2.38 -14.70
N VAL A 257 33.24 -3.41 -14.23
CA VAL A 257 33.64 -4.21 -13.07
C VAL A 257 34.96 -4.95 -13.32
N LEU A 258 35.20 -5.44 -14.54
CA LEU A 258 36.44 -6.12 -14.92
C LEU A 258 37.65 -5.16 -14.99
N ALA A 259 37.46 -3.95 -15.52
CA ALA A 259 38.50 -2.91 -15.54
C ALA A 259 38.84 -2.42 -14.12
N ASP A 260 37.81 -2.21 -13.29
CA ASP A 260 37.94 -1.80 -11.90
C ASP A 260 38.66 -2.86 -11.05
N TYR A 261 38.27 -4.13 -11.20
CA TYR A 261 38.93 -5.28 -10.58
C TYR A 261 40.41 -5.39 -10.99
N ARG A 262 40.76 -5.18 -12.27
CA ARG A 262 42.15 -5.19 -12.74
C ARG A 262 42.98 -4.09 -12.06
N THR A 263 42.42 -2.88 -11.99
CA THR A 263 43.07 -1.70 -11.39
C THR A 263 43.23 -1.82 -9.88
N ARG A 264 42.22 -2.35 -9.17
CA ARG A 264 42.13 -2.33 -7.69
C ARG A 264 42.14 -3.72 -7.07
N LYS A 265 42.76 -4.68 -7.77
CA LYS A 265 42.79 -6.12 -7.42
C LYS A 265 42.99 -6.40 -5.91
N PRO A 266 43.94 -5.77 -5.17
CA PRO A 266 44.14 -6.07 -3.75
C PRO A 266 42.93 -5.76 -2.86
N LEU A 267 42.14 -4.73 -3.19
CA LEU A 267 40.94 -4.36 -2.44
C LEU A 267 39.79 -5.35 -2.68
N TYR A 268 39.63 -5.82 -3.93
CA TYR A 268 38.69 -6.90 -4.25
C TYR A 268 39.11 -8.21 -3.57
N GLU A 269 40.38 -8.60 -3.63
CA GLU A 269 40.88 -9.82 -3.00
C GLU A 269 40.73 -9.78 -1.47
N TRP A 270 40.98 -8.64 -0.82
CA TRP A 270 40.73 -8.46 0.61
C TRP A 270 39.23 -8.58 0.97
N THR A 271 38.35 -7.92 0.21
CA THR A 271 36.89 -7.96 0.46
C THR A 271 36.32 -9.36 0.19
N LEU A 272 36.82 -10.07 -0.82
CA LEU A 272 36.50 -11.48 -1.06
C LEU A 272 37.02 -12.37 0.09
N ALA A 273 38.25 -12.20 0.56
CA ALA A 273 38.78 -12.97 1.69
C ALA A 273 37.97 -12.76 2.99
N LYS A 274 37.55 -11.51 3.26
CA LYS A 274 36.65 -11.12 4.37
C LYS A 274 35.32 -11.88 4.30
N HIS A 275 34.62 -11.82 3.18
CA HIS A 275 33.24 -12.31 3.08
C HIS A 275 33.13 -13.79 2.69
N LEU A 276 34.16 -14.40 2.09
CA LEU A 276 34.19 -15.83 1.74
C LEU A 276 34.75 -16.74 2.85
N GLY A 277 35.15 -16.18 3.99
CA GLY A 277 35.58 -16.93 5.17
C GLY A 277 37.07 -17.29 5.21
N ASN A 278 37.89 -16.74 4.32
CA ASN A 278 39.35 -16.95 4.30
C ASN A 278 40.07 -15.96 5.26
N SER A 279 39.46 -15.69 6.42
CA SER A 279 39.83 -14.57 7.29
C SER A 279 41.17 -14.71 8.02
N GLY A 280 41.72 -15.92 8.11
CA GLY A 280 43.02 -16.20 8.74
C GLY A 280 44.25 -15.61 8.04
N GLN A 281 44.07 -14.88 6.94
CA GLN A 281 45.12 -14.14 6.22
C GLN A 281 44.81 -12.63 6.08
N LEU A 282 43.77 -12.11 6.74
CA LEU A 282 43.43 -10.69 6.67
C LEU A 282 44.39 -9.84 7.50
N GLY A 283 45.33 -9.19 6.81
CA GLY A 283 45.95 -7.96 7.30
C GLY A 283 44.99 -6.77 7.23
N GLU A 284 45.51 -5.58 7.49
CA GLU A 284 44.76 -4.32 7.35
C GLU A 284 44.18 -4.16 5.94
N ARG A 285 43.02 -3.49 5.83
CA ARG A 285 42.38 -3.22 4.54
C ARG A 285 43.28 -2.33 3.68
N PRO A 286 43.59 -2.70 2.41
CA PRO A 286 44.39 -1.85 1.52
C PRO A 286 43.80 -0.44 1.41
N ALA A 287 44.57 0.57 1.83
CA ALA A 287 44.15 1.96 1.75
C ALA A 287 44.18 2.45 0.30
N MET A 288 43.14 3.17 -0.14
CA MET A 288 43.03 3.65 -1.53
C MET A 288 44.21 4.53 -1.97
N ALA A 289 44.78 5.33 -1.07
CA ALA A 289 45.96 6.16 -1.35
C ALA A 289 47.18 5.33 -1.82
N THR A 290 47.31 4.08 -1.35
CA THR A 290 48.41 3.17 -1.70
C THR A 290 48.17 2.43 -3.02
N LEU A 291 46.95 2.47 -3.56
CA LEU A 291 46.57 1.81 -4.82
C LEU A 291 46.62 2.76 -6.02
N MET A 292 46.66 4.08 -5.80
CA MET A 292 46.78 5.09 -6.86
C MET A 292 48.22 5.25 -7.39
N THR A 293 49.23 4.67 -6.72
CA THR A 293 50.66 4.85 -7.04
C THR A 293 51.28 3.73 -7.86
N THR A 294 50.57 2.62 -8.07
CA THR A 294 51.05 1.46 -8.85
C THR A 294 50.47 1.45 -10.27
N SER A 295 51.16 2.12 -11.21
CA SER A 295 50.82 2.05 -12.64
C SER A 295 51.14 0.67 -13.23
N PRO A 296 50.17 -0.03 -13.86
CA PRO A 296 50.44 -1.15 -14.75
C PRO A 296 50.93 -0.62 -16.11
N ALA A 297 51.76 -1.42 -16.79
CA ALA A 297 52.32 -1.04 -18.09
C ALA A 297 51.28 -1.04 -19.23
N THR A 298 51.60 -0.28 -20.27
CA THR A 298 50.86 -0.08 -21.53
C THR A 298 50.37 -1.36 -22.21
N ASP A 299 49.06 -1.47 -22.47
CA ASP A 299 48.51 -1.92 -23.76
C ASP A 299 47.02 -1.52 -23.90
N GLY A 300 46.54 -1.32 -25.13
CA GLY A 300 45.11 -1.29 -25.53
C GLY A 300 44.21 -0.14 -25.02
N ASP A 301 43.72 0.68 -25.96
CA ASP A 301 42.76 1.79 -25.80
C ASP A 301 41.64 1.61 -24.74
N VAL A 302 41.49 2.62 -23.87
CA VAL A 302 40.33 2.76 -22.96
C VAL A 302 39.31 3.72 -23.56
N VAL A 303 38.17 3.20 -23.99
CA VAL A 303 37.05 4.01 -24.51
C VAL A 303 36.26 4.61 -23.35
N HIS A 304 36.12 5.94 -23.32
CA HIS A 304 35.24 6.65 -22.38
C HIS A 304 33.85 6.81 -23.03
N VAL A 305 32.79 6.50 -22.28
CA VAL A 305 31.40 6.60 -22.77
C VAL A 305 30.57 7.48 -21.84
N GLU A 306 30.08 8.61 -22.37
CA GLU A 306 28.97 9.36 -21.80
C GLU A 306 27.73 9.22 -22.68
N PHE A 307 26.56 9.05 -22.03
CA PHE A 307 25.22 9.21 -22.59
C PHE A 307 24.95 8.69 -24.02
N GLY A 308 25.45 7.49 -24.33
CA GLY A 308 24.80 6.60 -25.31
C GLY A 308 25.00 6.93 -26.80
N ARG A 309 26.07 7.64 -27.18
CA ARG A 309 26.52 7.73 -28.59
C ARG A 309 28.00 7.39 -28.73
N VAL A 310 28.31 6.56 -29.72
CA VAL A 310 29.68 6.21 -30.10
C VAL A 310 30.15 7.15 -31.22
N LEU A 311 31.29 7.80 -31.00
CA LEU A 311 32.02 8.55 -32.03
C LEU A 311 33.52 8.26 -31.86
N SER A 312 34.22 7.98 -32.96
CA SER A 312 35.67 7.77 -32.95
C SER A 312 36.39 9.06 -33.32
N GLY A 313 37.23 9.56 -32.42
CA GLY A 313 38.06 10.75 -32.62
C GLY A 313 38.80 11.13 -31.34
N ALA A 314 40.01 11.66 -31.46
CA ALA A 314 40.80 12.11 -30.31
C ALA A 314 40.26 13.45 -29.74
N ALA A 315 40.40 13.66 -28.42
CA ALA A 315 39.94 14.88 -27.77
C ALA A 315 40.81 16.10 -28.11
N PRO A 316 40.23 17.26 -28.45
CA PRO A 316 40.98 18.48 -28.72
C PRO A 316 41.42 19.19 -27.43
N VAL A 317 42.65 19.73 -27.44
CA VAL A 317 43.21 20.57 -26.36
C VAL A 317 42.97 22.06 -26.68
N LEU A 318 42.73 22.86 -25.65
CA LEU A 318 42.50 24.30 -25.73
C LEU A 318 43.81 25.08 -25.98
N GLN A 319 44.15 25.34 -27.25
CA GLN A 319 45.09 26.39 -27.68
C GLN A 319 44.61 27.04 -28.99
N THR A 320 45.02 28.29 -29.23
CA THR A 320 44.71 29.10 -30.42
C THR A 320 46.01 29.42 -31.20
N PRO A 321 45.93 30.01 -32.42
CA PRO A 321 45.16 29.53 -33.57
C PRO A 321 46.03 29.43 -34.86
N SER A 322 45.68 28.55 -35.81
CA SER A 322 46.12 28.69 -37.22
C SER A 322 45.25 27.93 -38.22
N GLU A 323 44.93 28.64 -39.31
CA GLU A 323 44.61 28.22 -40.68
C GLU A 323 44.04 26.80 -40.99
N LEU A 324 42.72 26.76 -41.19
CA LEU A 324 42.04 26.45 -42.47
C LEU A 324 42.21 25.03 -43.13
N PRO A 325 41.33 24.65 -44.10
CA PRO A 325 40.84 23.25 -44.26
C PRO A 325 41.31 22.64 -45.63
N PRO A 326 40.68 21.67 -46.35
CA PRO A 326 39.32 21.11 -46.21
C PRO A 326 39.07 19.62 -46.61
N ASN A 327 37.77 19.30 -46.75
CA ASN A 327 37.12 18.25 -47.55
C ASN A 327 36.73 16.90 -46.90
N SER A 328 35.43 16.80 -46.62
CA SER A 328 34.61 15.59 -46.68
C SER A 328 34.58 15.00 -48.12
N PRO A 329 34.15 13.75 -48.37
CA PRO A 329 32.71 13.40 -48.28
C PRO A 329 32.36 11.95 -47.85
N SER A 330 31.05 11.70 -47.77
CA SER A 330 30.34 10.39 -47.71
C SER A 330 30.17 9.79 -49.14
N PRO A 331 29.38 8.73 -49.47
CA PRO A 331 28.52 7.83 -48.66
C PRO A 331 28.41 6.32 -49.06
N ALA A 332 27.74 5.54 -48.19
CA ALA A 332 26.72 4.49 -48.43
C ALA A 332 26.77 3.33 -49.49
N LYS A 333 26.17 2.19 -49.06
CA LYS A 333 25.32 1.16 -49.77
C LYS A 333 25.94 -0.05 -50.52
N ARG A 334 25.34 -1.23 -50.20
CA ARG A 334 25.13 -2.46 -51.05
C ARG A 334 26.38 -3.26 -51.47
N MET A 335 26.33 -4.53 -51.93
CA MET A 335 25.53 -5.77 -51.71
C MET A 335 26.16 -6.87 -52.63
N ALA A 336 26.03 -8.16 -52.29
CA ALA A 336 26.30 -9.36 -53.14
C ALA A 336 27.77 -9.67 -53.58
N ASP A 337 28.21 -10.94 -53.77
CA ASP A 337 27.75 -12.24 -53.21
C ASP A 337 28.93 -13.10 -52.63
N GLU A 338 29.54 -14.20 -53.13
CA GLU A 338 29.42 -15.15 -54.28
C GLU A 338 30.29 -16.42 -53.93
N GLU A 339 29.72 -17.56 -53.50
CA GLU A 339 29.51 -18.87 -54.19
C GLU A 339 30.69 -19.91 -54.22
N THR A 340 30.39 -21.20 -54.52
CA THR A 340 31.23 -22.43 -54.65
C THR A 340 31.70 -23.14 -53.35
N LEU A 341 31.87 -24.48 -53.21
CA LEU A 341 31.60 -25.78 -53.94
C LEU A 341 31.86 -26.95 -52.91
N ASP A 342 31.58 -28.27 -53.01
CA ASP A 342 30.96 -29.25 -53.96
C ASP A 342 30.46 -30.52 -53.16
N ILE A 343 30.05 -31.63 -53.80
CA ILE A 343 29.55 -32.91 -53.19
C ILE A 343 30.12 -34.19 -53.87
N PRO A 344 30.13 -35.37 -53.22
CA PRO A 344 29.36 -36.55 -53.70
C PRO A 344 28.87 -37.51 -52.56
N GLU A 345 28.29 -38.70 -52.78
CA GLU A 345 27.01 -39.13 -53.42
C GLU A 345 26.62 -40.51 -52.79
N GLN A 346 25.46 -41.09 -53.13
CA GLN A 346 25.04 -42.46 -52.76
C GLN A 346 25.21 -43.48 -53.92
N PRO A 347 24.77 -44.77 -53.78
CA PRO A 347 23.36 -45.11 -54.15
C PRO A 347 22.69 -46.37 -53.49
N LYS A 348 21.35 -46.31 -53.26
CA LYS A 348 20.22 -47.22 -53.72
C LYS A 348 20.34 -48.78 -53.61
N THR A 349 19.30 -49.66 -53.47
CA THR A 349 17.80 -49.61 -53.29
C THR A 349 17.19 -51.03 -53.03
N SER A 350 15.89 -51.12 -52.66
CA SER A 350 14.90 -52.23 -52.92
C SER A 350 14.89 -53.50 -52.02
N PHE A 351 13.82 -54.32 -51.84
CA PHE A 351 12.33 -54.14 -51.81
C PHE A 351 11.63 -55.42 -51.21
N ALA A 352 10.30 -55.35 -50.95
CA ALA A 352 9.26 -56.43 -51.02
C ALA A 352 8.73 -57.18 -49.75
N ASN A 353 7.46 -56.88 -49.42
CA ASN A 353 6.28 -57.72 -49.08
C ASN A 353 6.28 -58.92 -48.09
N GLY A 354 5.27 -58.92 -47.21
CA GLY A 354 4.66 -60.09 -46.52
C GLY A 354 3.29 -59.71 -45.92
N LEU A 355 2.28 -60.61 -45.97
CA LEU A 355 0.86 -60.29 -45.69
C LEU A 355 0.21 -61.13 -44.56
N ARG A 356 -1.05 -60.78 -44.22
CA ARG A 356 -2.07 -61.52 -43.42
C ARG A 356 -1.94 -61.40 -41.88
N VAL A 357 -2.88 -60.85 -41.10
CA VAL A 357 -4.35 -61.09 -40.95
C VAL A 357 -4.68 -62.45 -40.34
N GLU A 358 -5.23 -62.48 -39.11
CA GLU A 358 -6.66 -62.79 -38.85
C GLU A 358 -7.07 -62.46 -37.38
N VAL A 359 -8.37 -62.58 -37.06
CA VAL A 359 -8.99 -62.37 -35.74
C VAL A 359 -9.92 -63.55 -35.42
N SER A 360 -9.90 -64.10 -34.19
CA SER A 360 -11.03 -64.88 -33.65
C SER A 360 -10.95 -65.15 -32.14
N ASN A 361 -12.12 -65.47 -31.55
CA ASN A 361 -12.34 -65.71 -30.13
C ASN A 361 -12.40 -67.20 -29.78
N ALA A 362 -11.98 -67.56 -28.57
CA ALA A 362 -12.51 -68.67 -27.74
C ALA A 362 -11.94 -68.54 -26.32
N ALA A 363 -12.49 -69.03 -25.21
CA ALA A 363 -13.82 -69.44 -24.73
C ALA A 363 -13.56 -70.21 -23.40
N LEU A 364 -14.48 -70.23 -22.43
CA LEU A 364 -14.32 -71.06 -21.21
C LEU A 364 -14.61 -72.56 -21.47
N PRO A 365 -14.01 -73.45 -20.67
CA PRO A 365 -14.76 -74.13 -19.59
C PRO A 365 -14.06 -73.98 -18.22
N LYS A 366 -14.70 -73.94 -17.04
CA LYS A 366 -15.92 -74.57 -16.45
C LYS A 366 -15.63 -75.88 -15.68
N ALA A 367 -15.41 -75.71 -14.36
CA ALA A 367 -15.66 -76.58 -13.20
C ALA A 367 -15.36 -78.11 -13.21
N ILE A 368 -14.80 -78.62 -12.10
CA ILE A 368 -15.26 -79.85 -11.41
C ILE A 368 -14.63 -79.99 -9.99
N GLU A 369 -15.51 -80.24 -9.00
CA GLU A 369 -15.41 -81.01 -7.74
C GLU A 369 -14.29 -80.84 -6.66
N GLU A 370 -14.74 -80.99 -5.40
CA GLU A 370 -13.97 -81.27 -4.16
C GLU A 370 -13.74 -82.82 -4.04
N PRO A 371 -13.45 -83.50 -2.88
CA PRO A 371 -13.25 -83.06 -1.48
C PRO A 371 -12.16 -83.83 -0.67
N ILE A 372 -12.26 -83.71 0.67
CA ILE A 372 -11.76 -84.63 1.73
C ILE A 372 -10.37 -84.36 2.37
N GLN A 373 -10.44 -83.74 3.56
CA GLN A 373 -9.79 -84.08 4.84
C GLN A 373 -8.28 -84.39 4.91
N GLN A 374 -7.59 -83.73 5.85
CA GLN A 374 -7.36 -84.32 7.18
C GLN A 374 -7.05 -83.26 8.26
N SER A 375 -7.26 -83.62 9.53
CA SER A 375 -7.24 -82.71 10.68
C SER A 375 -6.50 -83.31 11.89
N LEU A 376 -5.71 -82.49 12.59
CA LEU A 376 -5.14 -82.79 13.92
C LEU A 376 -4.87 -81.46 14.67
N GLY A 377 -5.20 -81.26 15.95
CA GLY A 377 -6.02 -82.10 16.84
C GLY A 377 -5.60 -82.11 18.31
N ARG A 378 -5.94 -81.07 19.09
CA ARG A 378 -6.01 -81.03 20.58
C ARG A 378 -6.59 -79.68 21.04
N SER A 379 -7.52 -79.50 22.00
CA SER A 379 -8.01 -80.30 23.14
C SER A 379 -7.02 -80.35 24.33
N ASP A 380 -7.41 -80.35 25.62
CA ASP A 380 -8.72 -80.39 26.33
C ASP A 380 -8.71 -79.30 27.46
N ASN A 381 -9.57 -79.18 28.50
CA ASN A 381 -10.75 -79.90 29.02
C ASN A 381 -11.58 -78.97 29.95
N ALA A 382 -12.89 -79.21 30.17
CA ALA A 382 -13.65 -78.76 31.35
C ALA A 382 -14.97 -79.55 31.53
N THR A 383 -15.23 -80.08 32.73
CA THR A 383 -16.27 -81.09 33.02
C THR A 383 -17.65 -80.56 33.41
N THR A 384 -18.64 -81.41 33.14
CA THR A 384 -20.04 -81.42 33.61
C THR A 384 -20.27 -81.26 35.12
N GLU A 385 -21.47 -80.79 35.49
CA GLU A 385 -22.24 -81.33 36.62
C GLU A 385 -23.75 -81.35 36.31
N SER A 386 -24.60 -81.96 37.17
CA SER A 386 -25.98 -82.38 36.85
C SER A 386 -26.91 -82.31 38.07
N LEU A 387 -28.25 -82.21 37.88
CA LEU A 387 -29.27 -82.78 38.80
C LEU A 387 -30.74 -82.69 38.29
N THR A 388 -31.63 -83.47 38.92
CA THR A 388 -33.01 -83.81 38.47
C THR A 388 -33.91 -84.27 39.65
N ALA A 389 -35.26 -84.27 39.64
CA ALA A 389 -36.31 -83.57 38.84
C ALA A 389 -37.73 -83.95 39.41
N PHE A 390 -38.80 -83.29 38.94
CA PHE A 390 -40.24 -83.57 39.22
C PHE A 390 -40.73 -83.30 40.69
N ARG A 391 -42.03 -83.23 41.05
CA ARG A 391 -43.31 -83.61 40.39
C ARG A 391 -44.55 -82.86 40.96
N VAL A 392 -45.74 -83.13 40.39
CA VAL A 392 -47.15 -82.85 40.86
C VAL A 392 -47.70 -81.44 40.55
N GLY A 393 -48.97 -81.23 40.13
CA GLY A 393 -49.99 -82.17 39.62
C GLY A 393 -51.45 -81.85 40.05
N ALA A 394 -52.41 -81.93 39.10
CA ALA A 394 -53.89 -81.74 39.26
C ALA A 394 -54.37 -80.29 39.59
N ALA A 395 -55.52 -79.78 39.13
CA ALA A 395 -56.54 -80.27 38.17
C ALA A 395 -57.23 -79.12 37.38
N GLN A 396 -57.98 -79.46 36.33
CA GLN A 396 -58.85 -78.62 35.48
C GLN A 396 -60.35 -78.73 35.91
N PRO A 397 -61.38 -78.08 35.29
CA PRO A 397 -61.45 -77.42 33.97
C PRO A 397 -62.11 -76.01 33.93
N SER A 398 -61.98 -75.23 32.85
CA SER A 398 -62.97 -75.21 31.73
C SER A 398 -62.43 -74.53 30.45
N VAL A 399 -63.15 -74.69 29.34
CA VAL A 399 -62.69 -74.69 27.92
C VAL A 399 -63.90 -74.26 27.04
N PRO A 400 -63.79 -73.73 25.78
CA PRO A 400 -62.62 -73.51 24.91
C PRO A 400 -62.42 -72.09 24.35
N ALA A 401 -61.23 -71.84 23.78
CA ALA A 401 -61.08 -71.10 22.52
C ALA A 401 -59.89 -71.68 21.73
N GLN A 402 -60.11 -72.08 20.47
CA GLN A 402 -59.03 -72.59 19.62
C GLN A 402 -58.27 -71.42 18.97
N PHE A 403 -56.98 -71.28 19.30
CA PHE A 403 -56.06 -70.46 18.50
C PHE A 403 -55.14 -71.37 17.68
N ILE A 404 -55.21 -71.20 16.36
CA ILE A 404 -54.29 -71.82 15.41
C ILE A 404 -52.93 -71.14 15.59
N LEU A 405 -51.88 -71.92 15.85
CA LEU A 405 -50.50 -71.42 15.85
C LEU A 405 -50.04 -71.15 14.41
N PRO A 406 -49.68 -69.91 14.05
CA PRO A 406 -48.94 -69.65 12.81
C PRO A 406 -47.57 -70.33 12.87
N ALA A 407 -47.05 -70.75 11.71
CA ALA A 407 -45.84 -71.57 11.65
C ALA A 407 -44.60 -70.90 12.25
N ASN A 408 -43.69 -71.72 12.80
CA ASN A 408 -42.34 -71.29 13.19
C ASN A 408 -41.59 -70.71 11.98
N THR A 409 -41.56 -69.39 11.85
CA THR A 409 -40.55 -68.71 11.03
C THR A 409 -39.17 -68.99 11.62
N PRO A 410 -38.16 -69.39 10.82
CA PRO A 410 -36.87 -69.80 11.34
C PRO A 410 -36.17 -68.63 12.06
N LYS A 411 -35.62 -68.89 13.25
CA LYS A 411 -34.79 -67.93 14.00
C LYS A 411 -33.41 -67.76 13.35
N THR A 412 -33.34 -67.17 12.17
CA THR A 412 -32.09 -66.72 11.55
C THR A 412 -31.62 -65.44 12.23
N SER A 413 -30.74 -65.58 13.22
CA SER A 413 -30.28 -64.52 14.12
C SER A 413 -29.33 -63.51 13.46
N LYS A 414 -29.89 -62.48 12.81
CA LYS A 414 -29.16 -61.21 12.61
C LYS A 414 -29.32 -60.34 13.86
N ARG A 415 -28.21 -60.03 14.53
CA ARG A 415 -28.19 -59.37 15.85
C ARG A 415 -28.59 -57.88 15.82
N VAL A 416 -28.53 -57.24 14.66
CA VAL A 416 -29.03 -55.88 14.38
C VAL A 416 -29.60 -55.86 12.95
N ARG A 417 -30.63 -55.02 12.71
CA ARG A 417 -31.32 -54.82 11.42
C ARG A 417 -31.25 -53.35 11.00
N TRP A 418 -30.92 -53.09 9.74
CA TRP A 418 -31.13 -51.80 9.07
C TRP A 418 -32.57 -51.72 8.54
N MET A 419 -33.19 -50.54 8.63
CA MET A 419 -34.50 -50.24 8.06
C MET A 419 -34.37 -49.23 6.91
N LYS A 420 -34.97 -49.53 5.77
CA LYS A 420 -34.95 -48.69 4.57
C LYS A 420 -35.84 -47.46 4.72
N LYS A 421 -35.69 -46.48 3.83
CA LYS A 421 -36.59 -45.33 3.73
C LYS A 421 -38.04 -45.79 3.53
N GLY A 422 -38.96 -45.26 4.32
CA GLY A 422 -40.39 -45.64 4.30
C GLY A 422 -40.71 -46.98 4.97
N GLU A 423 -39.72 -47.72 5.50
CA GLU A 423 -39.95 -48.91 6.30
C GLU A 423 -40.42 -48.50 7.71
N ALA A 424 -41.58 -49.00 8.14
CA ALA A 424 -42.23 -48.57 9.38
C ALA A 424 -42.02 -49.57 10.54
N ILE A 425 -41.93 -49.05 11.76
CA ILE A 425 -41.84 -49.84 13.01
C ILE A 425 -42.63 -49.15 14.14
N ILE A 426 -43.05 -49.91 15.15
CA ILE A 426 -43.64 -49.38 16.38
C ILE A 426 -42.73 -49.72 17.55
N VAL A 427 -42.26 -48.70 18.28
CA VAL A 427 -41.36 -48.86 19.45
C VAL A 427 -42.06 -48.27 20.67
N GLN A 428 -42.35 -49.10 21.67
CA GLN A 428 -43.05 -48.69 22.91
C GLN A 428 -44.34 -47.88 22.66
N GLY A 429 -45.08 -48.24 21.60
CA GLY A 429 -46.33 -47.58 21.18
C GLY A 429 -46.16 -46.33 20.30
N ILE A 430 -44.93 -45.95 19.94
CA ILE A 430 -44.64 -44.83 19.03
C ILE A 430 -44.38 -45.37 17.62
N PRO A 431 -45.14 -44.97 16.58
CA PRO A 431 -44.89 -45.37 15.21
C PRO A 431 -43.80 -44.50 14.56
N ILE A 432 -42.78 -45.12 13.97
CA ILE A 432 -41.72 -44.45 13.20
C ILE A 432 -41.81 -44.96 11.77
N THR A 433 -42.10 -44.08 10.82
CA THR A 433 -42.40 -44.41 9.41
C THR A 433 -41.32 -43.98 8.41
N ARG A 434 -40.41 -43.08 8.82
CA ARG A 434 -39.34 -42.54 7.94
C ARG A 434 -38.30 -43.60 7.56
N GLY A 435 -38.01 -44.53 8.48
CA GLY A 435 -36.94 -45.50 8.34
C GLY A 435 -35.55 -44.85 8.37
N LEU A 436 -34.61 -45.38 7.57
CA LEU A 436 -33.20 -44.95 7.54
C LEU A 436 -32.52 -45.00 8.93
N LEU A 437 -32.81 -46.06 9.68
CA LEU A 437 -32.34 -46.26 11.05
C LEU A 437 -32.04 -47.74 11.31
N TYR A 438 -31.43 -48.05 12.45
CA TYR A 438 -31.19 -49.43 12.88
C TYR A 438 -32.01 -49.82 14.11
N PHE A 439 -32.32 -51.09 14.18
CA PHE A 439 -33.14 -51.73 15.22
C PHE A 439 -32.47 -53.02 15.71
N ARG A 440 -32.59 -53.32 17.02
CA ARG A 440 -32.01 -54.53 17.64
C ARG A 440 -32.81 -55.03 18.85
N ASP A 441 -32.82 -56.34 19.05
CA ASP A 441 -33.60 -56.97 20.13
C ASP A 441 -32.78 -57.25 21.42
N GLU A 442 -31.49 -57.62 21.31
CA GLU A 442 -30.69 -58.05 22.47
C GLU A 442 -30.10 -56.89 23.30
N PRO A 443 -30.06 -57.01 24.66
CA PRO A 443 -29.74 -55.90 25.57
C PRO A 443 -28.24 -55.60 25.78
N SER A 444 -27.31 -56.39 25.24
CA SER A 444 -25.86 -56.23 25.52
C SER A 444 -25.00 -56.04 24.25
N GLY A 445 -23.99 -55.18 24.36
CA GLY A 445 -22.83 -55.06 23.45
C GLY A 445 -23.07 -54.53 22.02
N GLY A 446 -22.09 -53.83 21.45
CA GLY A 446 -22.03 -53.51 20.02
C GLY A 446 -22.37 -52.05 19.67
N GLU A 447 -23.56 -51.84 19.10
CA GLU A 447 -23.82 -50.69 18.21
C GLU A 447 -24.62 -49.55 18.90
N GLN A 448 -24.03 -48.35 18.91
CA GLN A 448 -24.43 -47.20 19.74
C GLN A 448 -25.74 -46.52 19.30
N TRP A 449 -25.96 -46.42 17.99
CA TRP A 449 -27.08 -45.70 17.34
C TRP A 449 -28.30 -46.60 17.07
N ALA A 450 -28.24 -47.90 17.41
CA ALA A 450 -29.32 -48.85 17.15
C ALA A 450 -30.42 -48.75 18.21
N ILE A 451 -31.67 -48.57 17.77
CA ILE A 451 -32.83 -48.50 18.65
C ILE A 451 -33.11 -49.89 19.24
N ASN A 452 -33.22 -49.96 20.56
CA ASN A 452 -33.57 -51.18 21.30
C ASN A 452 -34.92 -51.00 22.01
N PRO A 453 -35.97 -51.75 21.65
CA PRO A 453 -37.31 -51.57 22.19
C PRO A 453 -37.43 -52.08 23.65
N ASN A 454 -36.50 -52.90 24.10
CA ASN A 454 -36.50 -53.50 25.44
C ASN A 454 -35.90 -52.59 26.51
N LEU A 455 -35.37 -51.42 26.14
CA LEU A 455 -34.95 -50.40 27.08
C LEU A 455 -36.16 -49.60 27.59
N LYS A 456 -36.17 -49.26 28.89
CA LYS A 456 -37.26 -48.49 29.51
C LYS A 456 -37.39 -47.12 28.84
N VAL A 457 -38.61 -46.79 28.43
CA VAL A 457 -39.04 -45.48 27.92
C VAL A 457 -40.07 -44.92 28.91
N ARG A 458 -39.93 -43.67 29.35
CA ARG A 458 -40.92 -42.98 30.20
C ARG A 458 -41.44 -41.77 29.42
N ARG A 459 -42.77 -41.64 29.32
CA ARG A 459 -43.39 -40.44 28.76
C ARG A 459 -43.09 -39.25 29.67
N SER A 460 -42.65 -38.15 29.08
CA SER A 460 -42.51 -36.85 29.73
C SER A 460 -43.13 -35.78 28.84
N ASP A 461 -44.05 -35.00 29.41
CA ASP A 461 -44.65 -33.84 28.76
C ASP A 461 -43.90 -32.54 29.11
N GLN A 462 -42.94 -32.61 30.06
CA GLN A 462 -41.99 -31.54 30.33
C GLN A 462 -40.81 -31.65 29.36
N SER A 463 -40.50 -30.55 28.67
CA SER A 463 -39.19 -30.33 28.05
C SER A 463 -38.13 -30.25 29.15
N SER A 464 -37.02 -31.00 29.03
CA SER A 464 -35.94 -30.93 30.01
C SER A 464 -35.32 -29.53 30.02
N GLU A 465 -35.15 -28.94 31.20
CA GLU A 465 -34.35 -27.72 31.40
C GLU A 465 -32.83 -28.03 31.41
N GLU A 466 -32.45 -29.32 31.35
CA GLU A 466 -31.05 -29.73 31.17
C GLU A 466 -30.54 -29.31 29.80
N SER A 467 -29.29 -28.80 29.75
CA SER A 467 -28.69 -28.31 28.50
C SER A 467 -28.56 -29.39 27.42
N PRO A 468 -28.72 -29.05 26.12
CA PRO A 468 -28.66 -30.02 25.02
C PRO A 468 -27.36 -30.82 25.03
N GLY A 469 -27.49 -32.15 25.14
CA GLY A 469 -26.38 -33.06 25.41
C GLY A 469 -25.77 -33.69 24.16
N TYR A 470 -24.47 -34.00 24.23
CA TYR A 470 -23.82 -34.82 23.20
C TYR A 470 -24.18 -36.30 23.40
N TYR A 471 -25.25 -36.75 22.73
CA TYR A 471 -25.76 -38.12 22.84
C TYR A 471 -24.99 -39.13 21.97
N TYR A 472 -23.93 -39.71 22.53
CA TYR A 472 -23.09 -40.70 21.84
C TYR A 472 -23.72 -42.10 21.69
N SER A 473 -24.87 -42.39 22.30
CA SER A 473 -25.53 -43.72 22.23
C SER A 473 -26.99 -43.70 22.70
N TYR A 474 -27.87 -44.42 22.00
CA TYR A 474 -29.26 -44.66 22.40
C TYR A 474 -29.38 -45.41 23.74
N PHE A 475 -28.38 -46.23 24.08
CA PHE A 475 -28.29 -46.90 25.38
C PHE A 475 -27.95 -45.93 26.52
N GLY A 476 -27.23 -44.85 26.23
CA GLY A 476 -26.83 -43.83 27.20
C GLY A 476 -27.93 -42.81 27.53
N LEU A 477 -28.98 -42.73 26.71
CA LEU A 477 -30.14 -41.87 26.96
C LEU A 477 -30.90 -42.29 28.23
N THR A 478 -31.44 -41.32 28.96
CA THR A 478 -32.42 -41.59 30.04
C THR A 478 -33.73 -42.16 29.46
N PRO A 479 -34.60 -42.80 30.28
CA PRO A 479 -35.92 -43.24 29.82
C PRO A 479 -36.77 -42.13 29.19
N GLU A 480 -36.59 -40.90 29.65
CA GLU A 480 -37.26 -39.69 29.19
C GLU A 480 -36.64 -39.19 27.88
N GLN A 481 -35.31 -39.08 27.80
CA GLN A 481 -34.61 -38.73 26.56
C GLN A 481 -34.89 -39.74 25.44
N ARG A 482 -35.02 -41.05 25.75
CA ARG A 482 -35.50 -42.04 24.77
C ARG A 482 -36.91 -41.75 24.26
N PHE A 483 -37.82 -41.26 25.10
CA PHE A 483 -39.16 -40.87 24.66
C PHE A 483 -39.11 -39.69 23.69
N HIS A 484 -38.36 -38.63 24.04
CA HIS A 484 -38.21 -37.46 23.17
C HIS A 484 -37.51 -37.79 21.84
N TYR A 485 -36.47 -38.64 21.83
CA TYR A 485 -35.82 -39.09 20.60
C TYR A 485 -36.74 -39.92 19.70
N LEU A 486 -37.48 -40.88 20.27
CA LEU A 486 -38.47 -41.68 19.52
C LEU A 486 -39.61 -40.80 18.98
N LYS A 487 -40.06 -39.80 19.74
CA LYS A 487 -41.04 -38.80 19.30
C LYS A 487 -40.51 -37.98 18.12
N TRP A 488 -39.31 -37.41 18.22
CA TRP A 488 -38.65 -36.65 17.16
C TRP A 488 -38.46 -37.48 15.87
N LEU A 489 -38.17 -38.79 15.99
CA LEU A 489 -38.14 -39.71 14.85
C LEU A 489 -39.53 -39.97 14.24
N SER A 490 -40.59 -40.09 15.07
CA SER A 490 -41.98 -40.23 14.59
C SER A 490 -42.50 -38.97 13.90
N GLU A 491 -42.06 -37.79 14.35
CA GLU A 491 -42.28 -36.48 13.72
C GLU A 491 -41.38 -36.26 12.49
N GLY A 492 -40.68 -37.31 12.05
CA GLY A 492 -39.95 -37.34 10.79
C GLY A 492 -38.55 -36.71 10.85
N ALA A 493 -37.93 -36.61 12.05
CA ALA A 493 -36.62 -36.01 12.26
C ALA A 493 -36.55 -34.57 11.71
N SER A 494 -37.54 -33.75 12.05
CA SER A 494 -37.90 -32.50 11.37
C SER A 494 -37.59 -31.22 12.15
N SER A 495 -37.47 -31.28 13.48
CA SER A 495 -37.01 -30.18 14.34
C SER A 495 -35.49 -30.16 14.49
N ASN A 496 -34.92 -28.99 14.78
CA ASN A 496 -33.49 -28.79 15.06
C ASN A 496 -33.20 -28.38 16.53
N ASP A 497 -34.19 -28.49 17.42
CA ASP A 497 -34.10 -28.07 18.82
C ASP A 497 -33.04 -28.85 19.62
N ASP A 498 -32.84 -30.12 19.28
CA ASP A 498 -31.85 -31.01 19.91
C ASP A 498 -30.78 -31.49 18.88
N PRO A 499 -29.59 -30.84 18.85
CA PRO A 499 -28.46 -31.26 18.03
C PRO A 499 -27.89 -32.64 18.40
N GLY A 500 -28.11 -33.12 19.64
CA GLY A 500 -27.69 -34.45 20.09
C GLY A 500 -28.50 -35.56 19.41
N PHE A 501 -29.81 -35.37 19.25
CA PHE A 501 -30.67 -36.26 18.45
C PHE A 501 -30.25 -36.26 16.98
N GLY A 502 -29.94 -35.08 16.42
CA GLY A 502 -29.38 -34.94 15.08
C GLY A 502 -28.08 -35.73 14.88
N LEU A 503 -27.15 -35.68 15.85
CA LEU A 503 -25.89 -36.44 15.82
C LEU A 503 -26.12 -37.95 15.96
N LEU A 504 -26.99 -38.38 16.87
CA LEU A 504 -27.26 -39.80 17.12
C LEU A 504 -27.86 -40.48 15.87
N TYR A 505 -28.77 -39.79 15.18
CA TYR A 505 -29.37 -40.26 13.93
C TYR A 505 -28.34 -40.24 12.78
N LEU A 506 -27.58 -39.15 12.62
CA LEU A 506 -26.51 -39.03 11.62
C LEU A 506 -25.44 -40.12 11.78
N GLY A 507 -25.10 -40.53 13.01
CA GLY A 507 -24.17 -41.62 13.27
C GLY A 507 -24.63 -42.98 12.73
N GLY A 508 -25.94 -43.23 12.66
CA GLY A 508 -26.52 -44.39 11.99
C GLY A 508 -26.34 -44.32 10.46
N LEU A 509 -26.67 -43.17 9.86
CA LEU A 509 -26.49 -42.92 8.42
C LEU A 509 -25.02 -43.08 8.01
N GLU A 510 -24.11 -42.48 8.79
CA GLU A 510 -22.65 -42.58 8.63
C GLU A 510 -22.18 -44.03 8.69
N ARG A 511 -22.61 -44.81 9.70
CA ARG A 511 -22.24 -46.22 9.82
C ARG A 511 -22.76 -47.05 8.64
N ARG A 512 -23.97 -46.79 8.12
CA ARG A 512 -24.50 -47.52 6.95
C ARG A 512 -23.65 -47.30 5.70
N ILE A 513 -23.30 -46.06 5.40
CA ILE A 513 -22.44 -45.77 4.23
C ILE A 513 -21.03 -46.30 4.48
N THR A 514 -20.42 -46.05 5.64
CA THR A 514 -19.02 -46.45 5.89
C THR A 514 -18.82 -47.97 5.88
N GLN A 515 -19.74 -48.77 6.43
CA GLN A 515 -19.66 -50.23 6.34
C GLN A 515 -19.85 -50.75 4.90
N ALA A 516 -20.64 -50.04 4.07
CA ALA A 516 -20.77 -50.36 2.65
C ALA A 516 -19.52 -49.99 1.84
N LEU A 517 -18.89 -48.85 2.11
CA LEU A 517 -17.61 -48.44 1.50
C LEU A 517 -16.41 -49.31 1.97
N ALA A 518 -16.51 -49.92 3.14
CA ALA A 518 -15.54 -50.91 3.63
C ALA A 518 -15.76 -52.33 3.04
N GLY A 519 -16.86 -52.56 2.31
CA GLY A 519 -17.20 -53.87 1.75
C GLY A 519 -17.69 -54.90 2.77
N HIS A 520 -17.91 -54.51 4.03
CA HIS A 520 -18.47 -55.37 5.08
C HIS A 520 -19.99 -55.58 4.93
N GLU A 521 -20.67 -54.63 4.29
CA GLU A 521 -22.08 -54.72 3.94
C GLU A 521 -22.30 -54.29 2.49
N THR A 522 -23.44 -54.66 1.91
CA THR A 522 -23.89 -54.16 0.61
C THR A 522 -25.14 -53.29 0.78
N PHE A 523 -25.31 -52.31 -0.11
CA PHE A 523 -26.60 -51.67 -0.32
C PHE A 523 -27.60 -52.69 -0.91
N SER A 524 -28.87 -52.57 -0.55
CA SER A 524 -29.92 -53.48 -1.01
C SER A 524 -30.36 -53.18 -2.44
N THR A 525 -30.27 -51.91 -2.82
CA THR A 525 -30.54 -51.36 -4.15
C THR A 525 -29.62 -50.13 -4.36
N PRO A 526 -29.38 -49.67 -5.60
CA PRO A 526 -28.55 -48.48 -5.86
C PRO A 526 -29.08 -47.19 -5.20
N GLU A 527 -30.41 -47.05 -5.15
CA GLU A 527 -31.11 -45.86 -4.64
C GLU A 527 -30.92 -45.70 -3.13
N GLU A 528 -30.67 -46.79 -2.39
CA GLU A 528 -30.42 -46.75 -0.94
C GLU A 528 -29.23 -45.84 -0.59
N ARG A 529 -28.22 -45.76 -1.45
CA ARG A 529 -27.08 -44.84 -1.28
C ARG A 529 -27.53 -43.37 -1.41
N GLU A 530 -28.34 -43.08 -2.42
CA GLU A 530 -28.77 -41.70 -2.71
C GLU A 530 -29.83 -41.21 -1.72
N ASP A 531 -30.68 -42.10 -1.22
CA ASP A 531 -31.59 -41.82 -0.11
C ASP A 531 -30.85 -41.38 1.16
N ILE A 532 -29.75 -42.07 1.51
CA ILE A 532 -28.93 -41.69 2.67
C ILE A 532 -28.17 -40.40 2.40
N LEU A 533 -27.59 -40.20 1.20
CA LEU A 533 -26.92 -38.95 0.82
C LEU A 533 -27.87 -37.74 0.87
N SER A 534 -29.09 -37.91 0.37
CA SER A 534 -30.17 -36.92 0.45
C SER A 534 -30.55 -36.60 1.89
N GLU A 535 -30.66 -37.62 2.76
CA GLU A 535 -30.99 -37.42 4.17
C GLU A 535 -29.87 -36.75 4.96
N VAL A 536 -28.60 -37.12 4.72
CA VAL A 536 -27.43 -36.44 5.31
C VAL A 536 -27.37 -34.97 4.85
N SER A 537 -27.68 -34.70 3.58
CA SER A 537 -27.77 -33.34 3.04
C SER A 537 -28.93 -32.54 3.67
N ARG A 538 -30.09 -33.18 3.90
CA ARG A 538 -31.21 -32.57 4.61
C ARG A 538 -30.85 -32.22 6.05
N LEU A 539 -30.18 -33.11 6.78
CA LEU A 539 -29.71 -32.84 8.15
C LEU A 539 -28.70 -31.69 8.19
N ALA A 540 -27.78 -31.62 7.23
CA ALA A 540 -26.82 -30.53 7.13
C ALA A 540 -27.48 -29.14 6.93
N ASN A 541 -28.65 -29.10 6.31
CA ASN A 541 -29.40 -27.85 6.10
C ASN A 541 -30.36 -27.56 7.25
N LEU A 542 -31.02 -28.57 7.83
CA LEU A 542 -31.92 -28.45 8.99
C LEU A 542 -31.18 -27.89 10.23
N PHE A 543 -29.96 -28.35 10.49
CA PHE A 543 -29.15 -27.92 11.62
C PHE A 543 -28.23 -26.72 11.30
N GLN A 544 -28.40 -26.06 10.16
CA GLN A 544 -27.60 -24.87 9.81
C GLN A 544 -27.88 -23.72 10.80
N GLY A 545 -26.83 -23.17 11.40
CA GLY A 545 -26.93 -22.14 12.44
C GLY A 545 -27.30 -22.65 13.85
N SER A 546 -27.59 -23.95 14.02
CA SER A 546 -27.82 -24.55 15.33
C SER A 546 -26.51 -24.73 16.14
N ARG A 547 -26.62 -24.83 17.48
CA ARG A 547 -25.47 -25.02 18.37
C ARG A 547 -25.02 -26.50 18.41
N GLY A 548 -24.31 -26.98 17.38
CA GLY A 548 -23.76 -28.33 17.40
C GLY A 548 -22.95 -28.72 16.17
N SER A 549 -22.41 -29.93 16.17
CA SER A 549 -21.52 -30.44 15.10
C SER A 549 -22.25 -31.21 13.98
N VAL A 550 -23.59 -31.28 13.98
CA VAL A 550 -24.39 -32.01 12.96
C VAL A 550 -24.04 -31.54 11.55
N THR A 551 -24.13 -30.22 11.31
CA THR A 551 -23.88 -29.58 10.02
C THR A 551 -22.46 -29.80 9.51
N HIS A 552 -21.48 -29.66 10.40
CA HIS A 552 -20.06 -29.91 10.08
C HIS A 552 -19.84 -31.38 9.71
N SER A 553 -20.31 -32.31 10.54
CA SER A 553 -20.08 -33.74 10.37
C SER A 553 -20.79 -34.31 9.14
N ALA A 554 -22.02 -33.86 8.88
CA ALA A 554 -22.77 -34.22 7.68
C ALA A 554 -22.05 -33.74 6.40
N ARG A 555 -21.60 -32.46 6.35
CA ARG A 555 -20.84 -31.93 5.21
C ARG A 555 -19.49 -32.65 5.03
N ARG A 556 -18.78 -32.96 6.12
CA ARG A 556 -17.53 -33.74 6.10
C ARG A 556 -17.73 -35.14 5.52
N LEU A 557 -18.82 -35.82 5.88
CA LEU A 557 -19.20 -37.12 5.33
C LEU A 557 -19.51 -37.02 3.82
N LEU A 558 -20.30 -36.02 3.40
CA LEU A 558 -20.63 -35.78 1.99
C LEU A 558 -19.37 -35.52 1.14
N GLU A 559 -18.45 -34.67 1.60
CA GLU A 559 -17.20 -34.40 0.87
C GLU A 559 -16.28 -35.60 0.78
N PHE A 560 -16.22 -36.44 1.82
CA PHE A 560 -15.50 -37.71 1.74
C PHE A 560 -16.12 -38.66 0.70
N ILE A 561 -17.45 -38.83 0.69
CA ILE A 561 -18.12 -39.73 -0.25
C ILE A 561 -18.00 -39.24 -1.70
N LYS A 562 -18.03 -37.91 -1.93
CA LYS A 562 -17.71 -37.31 -3.24
C LYS A 562 -16.30 -37.67 -3.68
N ALA A 563 -15.29 -37.47 -2.82
CA ALA A 563 -13.89 -37.76 -3.14
C ALA A 563 -13.63 -39.26 -3.34
N TYR A 564 -14.23 -40.14 -2.53
CA TYR A 564 -14.16 -41.59 -2.68
C TYR A 564 -14.72 -42.06 -4.04
N GLY A 565 -15.64 -41.31 -4.65
CA GLY A 565 -16.17 -41.58 -5.99
C GLY A 565 -15.24 -41.18 -7.15
N LEU A 566 -14.08 -40.55 -6.90
CA LEU A 566 -13.20 -40.04 -7.95
C LEU A 566 -12.20 -41.10 -8.42
N SER A 567 -12.10 -41.27 -9.74
CA SER A 567 -11.43 -42.42 -10.40
C SER A 567 -10.07 -42.11 -11.03
N GLY A 568 -9.47 -40.94 -10.76
CA GLY A 568 -8.18 -40.51 -11.32
C GLY A 568 -8.25 -39.91 -12.74
N SER A 569 -9.43 -39.88 -13.37
CA SER A 569 -9.59 -39.62 -14.81
C SER A 569 -10.07 -38.22 -15.19
N SER A 570 -10.49 -37.39 -14.23
CA SER A 570 -10.94 -36.02 -14.48
C SER A 570 -10.76 -35.11 -13.26
N LEU A 571 -10.65 -33.80 -13.51
CA LEU A 571 -10.79 -32.77 -12.49
C LEU A 571 -12.25 -32.78 -11.94
N PRO A 572 -12.48 -32.72 -10.62
CA PRO A 572 -13.83 -32.66 -10.07
C PRO A 572 -14.38 -31.23 -10.14
N LYS A 573 -15.70 -31.06 -9.98
CA LYS A 573 -16.29 -29.73 -9.80
C LYS A 573 -15.65 -29.04 -8.58
N LEU A 574 -15.28 -27.77 -8.73
CA LEU A 574 -14.74 -26.96 -7.64
C LEU A 574 -15.68 -27.01 -6.41
N PRO A 575 -15.18 -27.32 -5.20
CA PRO A 575 -16.03 -27.33 -4.00
C PRO A 575 -16.61 -25.95 -3.69
N GLU A 576 -17.77 -25.93 -3.04
CA GLU A 576 -18.43 -24.68 -2.67
C GLU A 576 -17.69 -24.00 -1.50
N LEU A 577 -18.13 -22.80 -1.09
CA LEU A 577 -17.53 -22.13 0.06
C LEU A 577 -18.35 -22.50 1.30
N TRP A 578 -17.71 -23.21 2.23
CA TRP A 578 -18.30 -23.54 3.52
C TRP A 578 -17.45 -22.97 4.66
N GLU A 579 -17.94 -23.10 5.89
CA GLU A 579 -17.20 -22.76 7.11
C GLU A 579 -15.82 -23.43 7.12
N ARG A 580 -14.78 -22.66 7.45
CA ARG A 580 -13.41 -23.16 7.49
C ARG A 580 -13.25 -24.22 8.59
N GLY A 581 -13.09 -25.47 8.16
CA GLY A 581 -12.77 -26.58 9.06
C GLY A 581 -11.29 -26.63 9.46
N TYR A 582 -10.95 -27.60 10.30
CA TYR A 582 -9.56 -27.91 10.68
C TYR A 582 -8.77 -28.62 9.57
N GLU A 583 -9.43 -29.06 8.49
CA GLU A 583 -8.85 -29.78 7.36
C GLU A 583 -9.38 -29.23 6.02
N LEU A 584 -8.57 -29.33 4.97
CA LEU A 584 -8.98 -29.02 3.59
C LEU A 584 -9.95 -30.09 3.06
N PRO A 585 -11.02 -29.73 2.31
CA PRO A 585 -11.94 -30.71 1.75
C PRO A 585 -11.26 -31.77 0.87
N PRO A 586 -11.62 -33.06 1.04
CA PRO A 586 -11.11 -34.17 0.23
C PRO A 586 -11.13 -33.95 -1.29
N SER A 587 -12.22 -33.35 -1.79
CA SER A 587 -12.47 -32.98 -3.18
C SER A 587 -11.49 -31.93 -3.72
N LEU A 588 -11.18 -30.90 -2.90
CA LEU A 588 -10.21 -29.86 -3.21
C LEU A 588 -8.79 -30.44 -3.27
N LEU A 589 -8.42 -31.27 -2.30
CA LEU A 589 -7.11 -31.93 -2.26
C LEU A 589 -6.88 -32.82 -3.48
N TYR A 590 -7.89 -33.59 -3.89
CA TYR A 590 -7.83 -34.38 -5.12
C TYR A 590 -7.67 -33.47 -6.35
N GLY A 591 -8.46 -32.41 -6.48
CA GLY A 591 -8.42 -31.56 -7.68
C GLY A 591 -7.11 -30.79 -7.82
N LEU A 592 -6.56 -30.27 -6.72
CA LEU A 592 -5.22 -29.70 -6.70
C LEU A 592 -4.17 -30.76 -7.09
N GLY A 593 -4.23 -31.97 -6.51
CA GLY A 593 -3.34 -33.06 -6.88
C GLY A 593 -3.45 -33.48 -8.35
N TYR A 594 -4.66 -33.47 -8.93
CA TYR A 594 -4.90 -33.78 -10.34
C TYR A 594 -4.19 -32.77 -11.26
N LEU A 595 -4.36 -31.46 -11.01
CA LEU A 595 -3.67 -30.39 -11.76
C LEU A 595 -2.14 -30.55 -11.67
N ILE A 596 -1.64 -30.85 -10.47
CA ILE A 596 -0.21 -31.10 -10.22
C ILE A 596 0.30 -32.36 -10.95
N GLN A 597 -0.51 -33.42 -11.07
CA GLN A 597 -0.18 -34.62 -11.83
C GLN A 597 -0.12 -34.34 -13.34
N ALA A 598 -1.11 -33.61 -13.86
CA ALA A 598 -1.19 -33.19 -15.26
C ALA A 598 -0.12 -32.14 -15.63
N LYS A 599 0.47 -31.46 -14.62
CA LYS A 599 1.32 -30.26 -14.75
C LYS A 599 0.58 -29.05 -15.33
N GLU A 600 -0.73 -29.02 -15.16
CA GLU A 600 -1.57 -27.89 -15.54
C GLU A 600 -1.40 -26.74 -14.52
N PRO A 601 -1.50 -25.47 -14.96
CA PRO A 601 -1.51 -24.34 -14.03
C PRO A 601 -2.75 -24.42 -13.14
N ILE A 602 -2.59 -24.22 -11.83
CA ILE A 602 -3.73 -24.11 -10.91
C ILE A 602 -4.53 -22.84 -11.30
N PRO A 603 -5.82 -22.95 -11.67
CA PRO A 603 -6.59 -21.77 -12.05
C PRO A 603 -6.86 -20.85 -10.86
N LEU A 604 -7.11 -19.57 -11.14
CA LEU A 604 -7.45 -18.54 -10.14
C LEU A 604 -8.50 -19.03 -9.13
N ASP A 605 -9.63 -19.55 -9.61
CA ASP A 605 -10.74 -20.00 -8.76
C ASP A 605 -10.33 -21.11 -7.79
N TRP A 606 -9.40 -21.99 -8.19
CA TRP A 606 -8.85 -23.06 -7.36
C TRP A 606 -7.87 -22.53 -6.32
N ALA A 607 -7.00 -21.59 -6.69
CA ALA A 607 -6.09 -20.94 -5.77
C ALA A 607 -6.83 -20.10 -4.72
N LEU A 608 -7.87 -19.36 -5.13
CA LEU A 608 -8.75 -18.60 -4.25
C LEU A 608 -9.56 -19.52 -3.33
N ARG A 609 -10.10 -20.64 -3.86
CA ARG A 609 -10.79 -21.68 -3.06
C ARG A 609 -9.88 -22.24 -1.97
N TRP A 610 -8.64 -22.53 -2.32
CA TRP A 610 -7.63 -23.01 -1.39
C TRP A 610 -7.27 -21.95 -0.35
N ALA A 611 -7.04 -20.69 -0.74
CA ALA A 611 -6.75 -19.59 0.18
C ALA A 611 -7.86 -19.38 1.24
N TYR A 612 -9.13 -19.51 0.87
CA TYR A 612 -10.24 -19.47 1.82
C TYR A 612 -10.26 -20.68 2.77
N LEU A 613 -10.07 -21.89 2.25
CA LEU A 613 -10.28 -23.13 3.02
C LEU A 613 -9.02 -23.63 3.76
N GLU A 614 -7.83 -23.11 3.45
CA GLU A 614 -6.56 -23.44 4.10
C GLU A 614 -6.59 -23.09 5.59
N PRO A 615 -6.54 -24.09 6.51
CA PRO A 615 -6.65 -23.85 7.94
C PRO A 615 -5.47 -23.04 8.51
N THR A 616 -4.31 -23.06 7.85
CA THR A 616 -3.09 -22.37 8.32
C THR A 616 -3.00 -20.88 7.94
N PHE A 617 -3.99 -20.34 7.23
CA PHE A 617 -4.01 -18.92 6.83
C PHE A 617 -4.97 -18.12 7.72
N TYR A 618 -4.60 -16.91 8.14
CA TYR A 618 -5.51 -16.00 8.84
C TYR A 618 -5.97 -14.86 7.93
N LEU A 619 -7.24 -14.89 7.50
CA LEU A 619 -7.84 -13.80 6.74
C LEU A 619 -8.19 -12.66 7.69
N ARG A 620 -7.37 -11.58 7.65
CA ARG A 620 -7.59 -10.37 8.46
C ARG A 620 -8.88 -9.67 8.02
N THR A 621 -9.41 -8.80 8.89
CA THR A 621 -10.66 -8.02 8.69
C THR A 621 -10.85 -7.39 7.31
N PRO A 622 -9.82 -6.90 6.57
CA PRO A 622 -10.01 -6.42 5.21
C PRO A 622 -10.52 -7.48 4.23
N ALA A 623 -9.96 -8.69 4.25
CA ALA A 623 -10.34 -9.78 3.36
C ALA A 623 -11.74 -10.37 3.65
N THR A 624 -12.25 -10.17 4.87
CA THR A 624 -13.58 -10.66 5.29
C THR A 624 -14.67 -9.59 5.20
N ARG A 625 -14.35 -8.30 5.38
CA ARG A 625 -15.28 -7.17 5.22
C ARG A 625 -15.48 -6.79 3.75
N CYS A 626 -14.38 -6.64 3.00
CA CYS A 626 -14.37 -6.12 1.63
C CYS A 626 -14.12 -7.29 0.67
N ARG A 627 -15.03 -8.27 0.69
CA ARG A 627 -14.78 -9.59 0.07
C ARG A 627 -14.64 -9.48 -1.44
N SER A 628 -15.53 -8.76 -2.11
CA SER A 628 -15.51 -8.51 -3.56
C SER A 628 -14.18 -7.90 -4.01
N GLU A 629 -13.72 -6.88 -3.28
CA GLU A 629 -12.52 -6.12 -3.55
C GLU A 629 -11.26 -6.94 -3.23
N TYR A 630 -11.32 -7.79 -2.21
CA TYR A 630 -10.27 -8.76 -1.90
C TYR A 630 -10.17 -9.88 -2.96
N GLU A 631 -11.29 -10.41 -3.45
CA GLU A 631 -11.29 -11.42 -4.52
C GLU A 631 -10.74 -10.82 -5.82
N ALA A 632 -11.04 -9.55 -6.12
CA ALA A 632 -10.43 -8.79 -7.21
C ALA A 632 -8.92 -8.52 -6.99
N ALA A 633 -8.51 -8.14 -5.78
CA ALA A 633 -7.09 -7.96 -5.43
C ALA A 633 -6.30 -9.26 -5.56
N PHE A 634 -6.88 -10.38 -5.11
CA PHE A 634 -6.31 -11.71 -5.26
C PHE A 634 -6.20 -12.09 -6.74
N ALA A 635 -7.24 -11.85 -7.55
CA ALA A 635 -7.19 -12.08 -8.99
C ALA A 635 -6.07 -11.28 -9.68
N TYR A 636 -5.89 -10.01 -9.31
CA TYR A 636 -4.81 -9.18 -9.81
C TYR A 636 -3.43 -9.71 -9.41
N VAL A 637 -3.15 -9.86 -8.11
CA VAL A 637 -1.84 -10.32 -7.61
C VAL A 637 -1.49 -11.72 -8.11
N TYR A 638 -2.47 -12.62 -8.23
CA TYR A 638 -2.27 -13.97 -8.75
C TYR A 638 -1.91 -13.96 -10.24
N LYS A 639 -2.59 -13.14 -11.04
CA LYS A 639 -2.34 -13.00 -12.48
C LYS A 639 -1.01 -12.30 -12.77
N GLU A 640 -0.67 -11.25 -12.02
CA GLU A 640 0.65 -10.59 -12.13
C GLU A 640 1.80 -11.55 -11.81
N ARG A 641 1.64 -12.39 -10.78
CA ARG A 641 2.72 -13.28 -10.32
C ARG A 641 2.82 -14.60 -11.11
N TYR A 642 1.71 -15.12 -11.67
CA TYR A 642 1.67 -16.45 -12.30
C TYR A 642 0.94 -16.52 -13.66
N GLY A 643 0.48 -15.40 -14.22
CA GLY A 643 -0.16 -15.34 -15.53
C GLY A 643 -1.42 -16.21 -15.62
N THR A 644 -1.32 -17.36 -16.30
CA THR A 644 -2.39 -18.36 -16.44
C THR A 644 -2.61 -19.20 -15.17
N GLY A 645 -1.65 -19.23 -14.24
CA GLY A 645 -1.80 -19.87 -12.93
C GLY A 645 -0.56 -20.62 -12.43
N LEU A 646 -0.57 -20.97 -11.15
CA LEU A 646 0.58 -21.58 -10.47
C LEU A 646 0.81 -23.03 -10.93
N VAL A 647 1.86 -23.27 -11.70
CA VAL A 647 2.35 -24.61 -12.03
C VAL A 647 3.24 -25.13 -10.89
N ILE A 648 2.90 -26.28 -10.32
CA ILE A 648 3.69 -26.94 -9.26
C ILE A 648 4.24 -28.26 -9.79
N SER A 649 5.54 -28.50 -9.61
CA SER A 649 6.16 -29.78 -9.94
C SER A 649 5.61 -30.94 -9.08
N PRO A 650 5.22 -32.08 -9.67
CA PRO A 650 4.65 -33.20 -8.93
C PRO A 650 5.63 -33.81 -7.91
N ASN A 651 5.10 -34.14 -6.73
CA ASN A 651 5.86 -34.76 -5.65
C ASN A 651 5.65 -36.30 -5.61
N LYS A 652 6.39 -36.98 -4.73
CA LYS A 652 6.32 -38.45 -4.55
C LYS A 652 5.33 -38.90 -3.46
N THR A 653 4.66 -37.97 -2.79
CA THR A 653 3.71 -38.24 -1.72
C THR A 653 2.34 -38.48 -2.33
N ILE A 654 1.90 -39.74 -2.38
CA ILE A 654 0.58 -40.11 -2.87
C ILE A 654 -0.50 -39.49 -1.97
N LEU A 655 -1.51 -38.86 -2.57
CA LEU A 655 -2.66 -38.32 -1.83
C LEU A 655 -3.40 -39.42 -1.09
N LYS A 656 -3.51 -39.23 0.23
CA LYS A 656 -4.25 -40.08 1.16
C LYS A 656 -5.34 -39.29 1.86
N ILE A 657 -6.54 -39.84 1.89
CA ILE A 657 -7.70 -39.25 2.54
C ILE A 657 -8.27 -40.28 3.52
N ASN A 658 -8.16 -39.99 4.81
CA ASN A 658 -8.62 -40.86 5.88
C ASN A 658 -9.92 -40.31 6.45
N TYR A 659 -11.01 -41.05 6.36
CA TYR A 659 -12.26 -40.69 7.04
C TYR A 659 -12.40 -41.44 8.36
N GLN A 660 -12.48 -40.69 9.46
CA GLN A 660 -12.76 -41.24 10.79
C GLN A 660 -14.22 -40.98 11.17
N PRO A 661 -15.07 -42.04 11.28
CA PRO A 661 -16.46 -41.89 11.73
C PRO A 661 -16.58 -41.24 13.11
N MET A 662 -17.72 -40.60 13.39
CA MET A 662 -18.04 -40.04 14.70
C MET A 662 -18.29 -41.13 15.76
N SER A 663 -18.81 -42.29 15.35
CA SER A 663 -19.13 -43.38 16.27
C SER A 663 -17.84 -44.07 16.74
N TYR A 664 -17.44 -43.77 17.99
CA TYR A 664 -16.42 -44.50 18.75
C TYR A 664 -16.92 -45.90 19.17
N SER A 665 -17.50 -46.67 18.25
CA SER A 665 -17.83 -48.07 18.49
C SER A 665 -16.62 -48.94 18.16
N SER A 666 -16.17 -49.74 19.13
CA SER A 666 -14.96 -50.57 19.04
C SER A 666 -15.04 -51.58 17.90
N GLY A 667 -14.48 -51.22 16.74
CA GLY A 667 -14.55 -52.01 15.51
C GLY A 667 -14.61 -51.17 14.22
N LEU A 668 -15.10 -49.92 14.29
CA LEU A 668 -15.04 -48.99 13.16
C LEU A 668 -13.60 -48.46 12.98
N THR A 669 -12.88 -49.05 12.03
CA THR A 669 -11.61 -48.51 11.53
C THR A 669 -11.87 -47.35 10.57
N GLY A 670 -10.95 -46.38 10.53
CA GLY A 670 -11.04 -45.27 9.59
C GLY A 670 -10.83 -45.73 8.14
N ILE A 671 -11.58 -45.16 7.21
CA ILE A 671 -11.49 -45.53 5.78
C ILE A 671 -10.39 -44.72 5.11
N GLU A 672 -9.27 -45.36 4.76
CA GLU A 672 -8.18 -44.77 3.97
C GLU A 672 -8.45 -44.93 2.46
N CYS A 673 -8.74 -43.82 1.78
CA CYS A 673 -8.74 -43.73 0.33
C CYS A 673 -7.36 -43.31 -0.18
N LYS A 674 -6.80 -44.05 -1.15
CA LYS A 674 -5.46 -43.80 -1.74
C LYS A 674 -5.58 -43.51 -3.23
N PHE A 675 -5.21 -42.30 -3.65
CA PHE A 675 -5.26 -41.89 -5.05
C PHE A 675 -3.90 -42.09 -5.72
N THR A 676 -3.60 -43.34 -6.11
CA THR A 676 -2.33 -43.68 -6.77
C THR A 676 -2.14 -42.88 -8.06
N GLY A 677 -1.04 -42.14 -8.15
CA GLY A 677 -0.74 -41.20 -9.24
C GLY A 677 -0.93 -39.73 -8.86
N ILE A 678 -1.91 -39.42 -8.02
CA ILE A 678 -2.25 -38.05 -7.57
C ILE A 678 -1.30 -37.62 -6.43
N PRO A 679 -0.51 -36.54 -6.59
CA PRO A 679 0.35 -36.00 -5.53
C PRO A 679 -0.44 -35.25 -4.44
N ASP A 680 0.03 -35.33 -3.20
CA ASP A 680 -0.53 -34.61 -2.05
C ASP A 680 0.08 -33.20 -1.93
N VAL A 681 -0.71 -32.16 -2.22
CA VAL A 681 -0.25 -30.77 -2.13
C VAL A 681 0.19 -30.36 -0.71
N ARG A 682 -0.38 -31.00 0.34
CA ARG A 682 -0.05 -30.71 1.75
C ARG A 682 1.39 -31.06 2.13
N ALA A 683 2.07 -31.88 1.32
CA ALA A 683 3.48 -32.22 1.50
C ALA A 683 4.45 -31.15 0.95
N LEU A 684 3.95 -30.02 0.44
CA LEU A 684 4.76 -28.96 -0.17
C LEU A 684 4.57 -27.62 0.55
N THR A 685 5.61 -27.18 1.25
CA THR A 685 5.62 -25.90 1.98
C THR A 685 5.72 -24.68 1.07
N ALA A 686 6.48 -24.77 -0.03
CA ALA A 686 6.70 -23.62 -0.92
C ALA A 686 5.40 -23.09 -1.58
N PRO A 687 4.52 -23.93 -2.18
CA PRO A 687 3.24 -23.46 -2.70
C PRO A 687 2.31 -22.86 -1.64
N GLN A 688 2.28 -23.42 -0.42
CA GLN A 688 1.53 -22.84 0.69
C GLN A 688 2.06 -21.46 1.09
N GLN A 689 3.38 -21.29 1.11
CA GLN A 689 4.02 -20.00 1.41
C GLN A 689 3.77 -18.97 0.28
N SER A 690 3.93 -19.37 -0.98
CA SER A 690 3.60 -18.51 -2.13
C SER A 690 2.14 -18.08 -2.15
N LEU A 691 1.21 -18.96 -1.77
CA LEU A 691 -0.22 -18.63 -1.67
C LEU A 691 -0.50 -17.72 -0.46
N ARG A 692 0.19 -17.91 0.67
CA ARG A 692 0.13 -17.01 1.84
C ARG A 692 0.56 -15.59 1.48
N GLU A 693 1.65 -15.43 0.73
CA GLU A 693 2.12 -14.11 0.26
C GLU A 693 1.09 -13.39 -0.62
N ILE A 694 0.41 -14.12 -1.52
CA ILE A 694 -0.70 -13.57 -2.32
C ILE A 694 -1.83 -13.11 -1.40
N VAL A 695 -2.22 -13.93 -0.41
CA VAL A 695 -3.25 -13.57 0.57
C VAL A 695 -2.87 -12.31 1.34
N GLU A 696 -1.63 -12.20 1.82
CA GLU A 696 -1.13 -11.06 2.58
C GLU A 696 -1.06 -9.78 1.73
N GLN A 697 -0.49 -9.87 0.52
CA GLN A 697 -0.39 -8.76 -0.45
C GLN A 697 -1.79 -8.27 -0.87
N SER A 698 -2.72 -9.18 -1.19
CA SER A 698 -4.09 -8.84 -1.58
C SER A 698 -4.88 -8.21 -0.42
N THR A 699 -4.66 -8.69 0.81
CA THR A 699 -5.26 -8.10 2.02
C THR A 699 -4.70 -6.70 2.29
N ALA A 700 -3.42 -6.44 1.98
CA ALA A 700 -2.81 -5.11 2.12
C ALA A 700 -3.40 -4.10 1.13
N MET A 701 -3.65 -4.50 -0.13
CA MET A 701 -4.25 -3.63 -1.16
C MET A 701 -5.66 -3.11 -0.80
N VAL A 702 -6.40 -3.82 0.05
CA VAL A 702 -7.75 -3.44 0.51
C VAL A 702 -7.80 -2.97 1.98
N ASP A 703 -6.65 -2.82 2.65
CA ASP A 703 -6.58 -2.50 4.08
C ASP A 703 -7.14 -1.10 4.39
N SER A 704 -6.74 -0.09 3.61
CA SER A 704 -7.22 1.30 3.72
C SER A 704 -8.73 1.41 3.50
N TYR A 705 -9.25 0.81 2.43
CA TYR A 705 -10.67 0.76 2.10
C TYR A 705 -11.51 0.05 3.17
N SER A 706 -11.00 -1.05 3.74
CA SER A 706 -11.65 -1.70 4.87
C SER A 706 -11.68 -0.83 6.13
N ARG A 707 -10.63 -0.02 6.39
CA ARG A 707 -10.64 0.97 7.49
C ARG A 707 -11.65 2.10 7.24
N PHE A 708 -11.79 2.54 5.99
CA PHE A 708 -12.77 3.54 5.58
C PHE A 708 -14.21 3.01 5.77
N LEU A 709 -14.56 1.86 5.17
CA LEU A 709 -15.89 1.25 5.33
C LEU A 709 -16.17 0.78 6.76
N GLY A 710 -15.14 0.49 7.55
CA GLY A 710 -15.27 0.24 8.99
C GLY A 710 -15.71 1.45 9.82
N ARG A 711 -15.76 2.65 9.22
CA ARG A 711 -16.26 3.91 9.80
C ARG A 711 -17.47 4.45 9.04
N ASN A 712 -17.48 4.27 7.71
CA ASN A 712 -18.42 4.87 6.77
C ASN A 712 -19.16 3.77 5.97
N THR A 713 -19.89 2.86 6.65
CA THR A 713 -20.49 1.67 6.00
C THR A 713 -21.48 1.99 4.88
N SER A 714 -22.21 3.12 4.99
CA SER A 714 -23.16 3.60 3.98
C SER A 714 -22.48 4.10 2.69
N LYS A 715 -21.19 4.44 2.73
CA LYS A 715 -20.41 4.95 1.59
C LYS A 715 -19.73 3.84 0.77
N ALA A 716 -20.18 2.59 0.89
CA ALA A 716 -19.70 1.49 0.06
C ALA A 716 -19.95 1.79 -1.42
N GLY A 717 -18.89 1.86 -2.22
CA GLY A 717 -18.95 2.15 -3.64
C GLY A 717 -19.04 3.63 -4.05
N SER A 718 -18.80 4.58 -3.13
CA SER A 718 -18.59 5.99 -3.52
C SER A 718 -17.19 6.20 -4.13
N LEU A 719 -17.00 7.31 -4.85
CA LEU A 719 -15.69 7.66 -5.41
C LEU A 719 -14.71 8.09 -4.29
N GLU A 720 -15.21 8.71 -3.21
CA GLU A 720 -14.48 8.88 -1.93
C GLU A 720 -13.92 7.55 -1.41
N ALA A 721 -14.71 6.47 -1.44
CA ALA A 721 -14.27 5.16 -1.00
C ALA A 721 -13.23 4.57 -1.96
N TYR A 722 -13.48 4.61 -3.28
CA TYR A 722 -12.55 4.07 -4.27
C TYR A 722 -11.19 4.78 -4.27
N LEU A 723 -11.11 6.08 -3.95
CA LEU A 723 -9.85 6.80 -3.74
C LEU A 723 -8.93 6.17 -2.67
N THR A 724 -9.46 5.31 -1.79
CA THR A 724 -8.67 4.55 -0.80
C THR A 724 -8.21 3.15 -1.29
N LEU A 725 -8.51 2.78 -2.54
CA LEU A 725 -8.03 1.57 -3.23
C LEU A 725 -7.04 1.91 -4.36
N PRO A 726 -6.10 1.01 -4.68
CA PRO A 726 -5.32 1.08 -5.91
C PRO A 726 -6.23 1.13 -7.16
N LEU A 727 -5.95 2.03 -8.10
CA LEU A 727 -6.76 2.31 -9.30
C LEU A 727 -7.10 1.06 -10.14
N VAL A 728 -6.21 0.07 -10.14
CA VAL A 728 -6.42 -1.21 -10.86
C VAL A 728 -7.57 -2.05 -10.31
N LEU A 729 -7.97 -1.84 -9.05
CA LEU A 729 -9.10 -2.53 -8.40
C LEU A 729 -10.43 -1.79 -8.53
N TRP A 730 -10.45 -0.59 -9.14
CA TRP A 730 -11.67 0.19 -9.29
C TRP A 730 -12.60 -0.44 -10.33
N PRO A 731 -13.93 -0.39 -10.13
CA PRO A 731 -14.88 -0.73 -11.18
C PRO A 731 -14.88 0.33 -12.29
N GLU A 732 -15.25 -0.08 -13.50
CA GLU A 732 -15.00 0.73 -14.71
C GLU A 732 -15.78 2.05 -14.72
N ASN A 733 -16.98 2.08 -14.14
CA ASN A 733 -17.78 3.30 -13.96
C ASN A 733 -17.11 4.33 -13.05
N ALA A 734 -16.30 3.91 -12.07
CA ALA A 734 -15.54 4.81 -11.21
C ALA A 734 -14.31 5.40 -11.95
N LYS A 735 -13.68 4.60 -12.82
CA LYS A 735 -12.59 5.09 -13.70
C LYS A 735 -13.10 6.07 -14.74
N GLN A 736 -14.27 5.80 -15.33
CA GLN A 736 -14.94 6.72 -16.26
C GLN A 736 -15.24 8.08 -15.60
N ARG A 737 -15.81 8.09 -14.38
CA ARG A 737 -15.99 9.34 -13.62
C ARG A 737 -14.69 10.07 -13.29
N LEU A 738 -13.61 9.33 -13.00
CA LEU A 738 -12.29 9.94 -12.79
C LEU A 738 -11.76 10.60 -14.08
N GLN A 739 -11.95 9.95 -15.24
CA GLN A 739 -11.59 10.49 -16.55
C GLN A 739 -12.47 11.69 -16.93
N GLU A 740 -13.76 11.68 -16.60
CA GLU A 740 -14.68 12.82 -16.77
C GLU A 740 -14.20 14.02 -15.94
N ILE A 741 -13.80 13.81 -14.68
CA ILE A 741 -13.22 14.86 -13.81
C ILE A 741 -11.88 15.35 -14.35
N GLN A 742 -11.01 14.44 -14.84
CA GLN A 742 -9.73 14.80 -15.43
C GLN A 742 -9.91 15.69 -16.68
N THR A 743 -10.70 15.24 -17.66
CA THR A 743 -10.89 15.94 -18.95
C THR A 743 -11.79 17.19 -18.85
N THR A 744 -12.74 17.21 -17.91
CA THR A 744 -13.66 18.35 -17.76
C THR A 744 -13.08 19.44 -16.87
N ILE A 745 -12.44 19.06 -15.76
CA ILE A 745 -11.98 20.01 -14.73
C ILE A 745 -10.46 20.16 -14.75
N ALA A 746 -9.71 19.06 -14.60
CA ALA A 746 -8.27 19.13 -14.32
C ALA A 746 -7.42 19.54 -15.53
N GLU A 747 -7.72 19.05 -16.73
CA GLU A 747 -7.03 19.43 -17.98
C GLU A 747 -7.32 20.88 -18.39
N LYS A 748 -8.50 21.41 -18.04
CA LYS A 748 -8.91 22.79 -18.31
C LYS A 748 -8.53 23.76 -17.20
N LEU A 749 -7.96 23.27 -16.10
CA LEU A 749 -7.75 24.02 -14.85
C LEU A 749 -9.02 24.74 -14.37
N GLN A 750 -10.19 24.15 -14.59
CA GLN A 750 -11.48 24.80 -14.35
C GLN A 750 -11.69 25.02 -12.84
N PRO A 751 -11.91 26.26 -12.37
CA PRO A 751 -12.26 26.53 -10.98
C PRO A 751 -13.69 26.06 -10.69
N VAL A 752 -13.87 25.34 -9.58
CA VAL A 752 -15.18 24.79 -9.17
C VAL A 752 -15.43 25.01 -7.67
N PRO A 753 -16.69 25.17 -7.20
CA PRO A 753 -16.99 25.26 -5.77
C PRO A 753 -16.64 23.95 -5.05
N TYR A 754 -16.04 24.02 -3.85
CA TYR A 754 -15.63 22.84 -3.10
C TYR A 754 -16.79 21.87 -2.83
N LYS A 755 -18.00 22.39 -2.53
CA LYS A 755 -19.21 21.57 -2.35
C LYS A 755 -19.59 20.77 -3.61
N GLU A 756 -19.41 21.36 -4.79
CA GLU A 756 -19.75 20.68 -6.05
C GLU A 756 -18.75 19.57 -6.37
N PHE A 757 -17.45 19.84 -6.19
CA PHE A 757 -16.42 18.81 -6.29
C PHE A 757 -16.66 17.65 -5.31
N LEU A 758 -16.99 17.95 -4.05
CA LEU A 758 -17.35 16.92 -3.07
C LEU A 758 -18.58 16.10 -3.52
N HIS A 759 -19.63 16.76 -4.04
CA HIS A 759 -20.81 16.07 -4.56
C HIS A 759 -20.47 15.14 -5.74
N GLN A 760 -19.59 15.54 -6.66
CA GLN A 760 -19.11 14.70 -7.77
C GLN A 760 -18.35 13.44 -7.26
N LEU A 761 -17.65 13.54 -6.12
CA LEU A 761 -17.02 12.38 -5.45
C LEU A 761 -18.01 11.48 -4.68
N GLY A 762 -19.28 11.88 -4.55
CA GLY A 762 -20.27 11.23 -3.68
C GLY A 762 -20.13 11.60 -2.20
N CYS A 763 -19.54 12.76 -1.89
CA CYS A 763 -19.47 13.33 -0.55
C CYS A 763 -20.59 14.36 -0.33
N GLU A 764 -21.70 13.96 0.28
CA GLU A 764 -22.75 14.89 0.72
C GLU A 764 -22.42 15.59 2.06
N GLU A 765 -21.44 15.08 2.81
CA GLU A 765 -21.01 15.60 4.11
C GLU A 765 -19.83 16.58 3.99
N GLU A 766 -19.77 17.57 4.89
CA GLU A 766 -18.55 18.38 5.07
C GLU A 766 -17.37 17.57 5.63
N LEU A 767 -16.27 17.52 4.87
CA LEU A 767 -15.05 16.86 5.31
C LEU A 767 -14.26 17.72 6.30
N SER A 768 -13.96 17.18 7.48
CA SER A 768 -13.05 17.82 8.44
C SER A 768 -11.65 18.06 7.84
N SER A 769 -10.86 18.97 8.43
CA SER A 769 -9.53 19.34 7.89
C SER A 769 -8.61 18.12 7.67
N GLY A 770 -8.59 17.18 8.63
CA GLY A 770 -7.87 15.91 8.49
C GLY A 770 -8.38 15.04 7.34
N ARG A 771 -9.71 14.88 7.19
CA ARG A 771 -10.32 14.15 6.05
C ARG A 771 -10.03 14.81 4.71
N THR A 772 -10.00 16.15 4.67
CA THR A 772 -9.63 16.91 3.46
C THR A 772 -8.16 16.65 3.07
N THR A 773 -7.27 16.57 4.05
CA THR A 773 -5.85 16.21 3.84
C THR A 773 -5.69 14.75 3.38
N GLU A 774 -6.46 13.82 3.94
CA GLU A 774 -6.50 12.41 3.50
C GLU A 774 -7.05 12.27 2.07
N LEU A 775 -8.09 13.03 1.72
CA LEU A 775 -8.64 13.09 0.36
C LEU A 775 -7.61 13.59 -0.65
N VAL A 776 -6.96 14.73 -0.39
CA VAL A 776 -5.99 15.31 -1.33
C VAL A 776 -4.76 14.43 -1.53
N LYS A 777 -4.29 13.72 -0.49
CA LYS A 777 -3.27 12.66 -0.65
C LYS A 777 -3.75 11.50 -1.52
N SER A 778 -5.04 11.17 -1.45
CA SER A 778 -5.63 10.11 -2.26
C SER A 778 -5.80 10.51 -3.72
N LEU A 779 -6.07 11.80 -4.00
CA LEU A 779 -6.06 12.37 -5.35
C LEU A 779 -4.66 12.32 -5.98
N SER A 780 -3.60 12.63 -5.22
CA SER A 780 -2.21 12.53 -5.71
C SER A 780 -1.85 11.11 -6.20
N ASN A 781 -2.37 10.07 -5.54
CA ASN A 781 -2.17 8.67 -5.94
C ASN A 781 -2.84 8.30 -7.28
N VAL A 782 -3.76 9.13 -7.79
CA VAL A 782 -4.41 8.97 -9.10
C VAL A 782 -4.08 10.13 -10.06
N SER A 783 -2.88 10.69 -9.92
CA SER A 783 -2.34 11.77 -10.75
C SER A 783 -3.19 13.05 -10.78
N LEU A 784 -3.91 13.35 -9.69
CA LEU A 784 -4.66 14.60 -9.53
C LEU A 784 -4.07 15.47 -8.42
N GLY A 785 -3.62 16.67 -8.81
CA GLY A 785 -3.30 17.77 -7.93
C GLY A 785 -4.54 18.57 -7.52
N PHE A 786 -4.41 19.33 -6.44
CA PHE A 786 -5.47 20.12 -5.82
C PHE A 786 -4.87 21.42 -5.29
N GLU A 787 -5.49 22.55 -5.64
CA GLU A 787 -5.33 23.86 -5.01
C GLU A 787 -6.67 24.31 -4.40
N PRO A 788 -6.67 25.01 -3.25
CA PRO A 788 -5.51 25.50 -2.50
C PRO A 788 -4.72 24.38 -1.78
N ASP A 789 -3.40 24.52 -1.71
CA ASP A 789 -2.47 23.49 -1.22
C ASP A 789 -2.57 23.19 0.29
N VAL A 790 -3.56 22.38 0.67
CA VAL A 790 -3.74 21.86 2.03
C VAL A 790 -2.58 20.95 2.49
N LEU A 791 -1.71 20.47 1.59
CA LEU A 791 -0.52 19.69 1.96
C LEU A 791 0.64 20.60 2.39
N ALA A 792 0.77 21.78 1.76
CA ALA A 792 1.66 22.86 2.18
C ALA A 792 1.14 23.65 3.41
N GLY A 793 -0.07 23.36 3.89
CA GLY A 793 -0.67 24.00 5.07
C GLY A 793 -1.60 25.18 4.75
N ALA A 794 -2.16 25.27 3.54
CA ALA A 794 -3.28 26.17 3.29
C ALA A 794 -4.49 25.83 4.18
N LYS A 795 -5.38 26.80 4.39
CA LYS A 795 -6.63 26.59 5.13
C LYS A 795 -7.54 25.61 4.37
N ARG A 796 -8.28 24.78 5.10
CA ARG A 796 -9.34 23.92 4.53
C ARG A 796 -10.38 24.81 3.81
N PRO A 797 -10.75 24.53 2.55
CA PRO A 797 -11.87 25.20 1.89
C PRO A 797 -13.20 25.00 2.63
N ARG A 798 -14.01 26.08 2.70
CA ARG A 798 -15.43 26.06 3.05
C ARG A 798 -16.25 25.57 1.86
N PRO A 799 -17.53 25.18 2.02
CA PRO A 799 -18.35 24.66 0.92
C PRO A 799 -18.47 25.59 -0.31
N SER A 800 -18.42 26.91 -0.09
CA SER A 800 -18.48 27.95 -1.13
C SER A 800 -17.12 28.47 -1.59
N ASP A 801 -16.00 28.04 -0.97
CA ASP A 801 -14.67 28.41 -1.47
C ASP A 801 -14.37 27.64 -2.78
N THR A 802 -13.60 28.27 -3.66
CA THR A 802 -13.25 27.70 -4.97
C THR A 802 -12.05 26.76 -4.84
N VAL A 803 -12.02 25.69 -5.62
CA VAL A 803 -10.89 24.76 -5.73
C VAL A 803 -10.54 24.54 -7.21
N VAL A 804 -9.27 24.24 -7.49
CA VAL A 804 -8.77 23.93 -8.82
C VAL A 804 -8.06 22.59 -8.81
N LEU A 805 -8.45 21.70 -9.72
CA LEU A 805 -7.75 20.43 -9.97
C LEU A 805 -6.77 20.59 -11.13
N PHE A 806 -5.72 19.77 -11.13
CA PHE A 806 -4.75 19.71 -12.24
C PHE A 806 -4.13 18.32 -12.36
N THR A 807 -3.60 17.98 -13.52
CA THR A 807 -2.94 16.68 -13.77
C THR A 807 -1.50 16.66 -13.24
N LEU A 808 -1.08 15.55 -12.62
CA LEU A 808 0.29 15.29 -12.17
C LEU A 808 0.97 14.24 -13.07
N SER A 809 2.20 14.55 -13.49
CA SER A 809 3.08 13.68 -14.28
C SER A 809 3.68 12.55 -13.46
N THR A 810 3.93 12.78 -12.16
CA THR A 810 4.40 11.77 -11.22
C THR A 810 3.50 11.66 -9.99
N SER A 811 3.58 10.53 -9.29
CA SER A 811 2.92 10.31 -7.99
C SER A 811 3.75 10.79 -6.79
N ASP A 812 4.97 11.27 -7.02
CA ASP A 812 5.91 11.65 -5.96
C ASP A 812 5.67 13.09 -5.49
N ASP A 813 5.73 13.29 -4.17
CA ASP A 813 5.39 14.56 -3.55
C ASP A 813 6.55 15.57 -3.66
N THR A 814 6.61 16.27 -4.80
CA THR A 814 7.64 17.27 -5.15
C THR A 814 7.85 18.32 -4.05
N ASP A 815 9.10 18.62 -3.68
CA ASP A 815 9.41 19.50 -2.53
C ASP A 815 8.99 20.97 -2.75
N ARG A 816 7.88 21.32 -2.11
CA ARG A 816 7.30 22.67 -2.01
C ARG A 816 8.06 23.60 -1.07
N THR A 817 9.03 23.09 -0.31
CA THR A 817 9.76 23.86 0.70
C THR A 817 10.98 24.60 0.16
N THR A 818 11.39 24.29 -1.08
CA THR A 818 12.49 24.96 -1.80
C THR A 818 12.29 26.49 -1.91
N PRO A 819 13.37 27.30 -1.84
CA PRO A 819 13.27 28.76 -1.95
C PRO A 819 12.85 29.21 -3.35
N THR A 820 13.28 28.50 -4.40
CA THR A 820 12.92 28.77 -5.80
C THR A 820 11.41 28.61 -6.05
N TYR A 821 10.82 27.51 -5.58
CA TYR A 821 9.36 27.33 -5.67
C TYR A 821 8.60 28.40 -4.86
N LYS A 822 9.14 28.84 -3.72
CA LYS A 822 8.54 29.93 -2.93
C LYS A 822 8.61 31.28 -3.62
N LYS A 823 9.72 31.65 -4.29
CA LYS A 823 9.80 32.85 -5.14
C LYS A 823 8.76 32.75 -6.26
N ALA A 824 8.68 31.61 -6.96
CA ALA A 824 7.70 31.38 -8.03
C ALA A 824 6.24 31.51 -7.54
N SER A 825 5.87 30.80 -6.48
CA SER A 825 4.52 30.83 -5.88
C SER A 825 4.14 32.23 -5.38
N LEU A 826 5.10 32.99 -4.82
CA LEU A 826 4.90 34.39 -4.44
C LEU A 826 4.74 35.32 -5.66
N THR A 827 5.48 35.06 -6.75
CA THR A 827 5.35 35.79 -8.02
C THR A 827 3.96 35.58 -8.63
N ILE A 828 3.44 34.35 -8.63
CA ILE A 828 2.08 34.05 -9.10
C ILE A 828 1.01 34.67 -8.21
N ALA A 829 1.21 34.65 -6.89
CA ALA A 829 0.30 35.30 -5.96
C ALA A 829 0.24 36.82 -6.14
N LEU A 830 1.35 37.44 -6.54
CA LEU A 830 1.41 38.87 -6.85
C LEU A 830 0.82 39.17 -8.24
N ALA A 831 1.11 38.34 -9.24
CA ALA A 831 0.55 38.46 -10.59
C ALA A 831 -0.99 38.45 -10.55
N ALA A 832 -1.59 37.51 -9.82
CA ALA A 832 -3.05 37.45 -9.64
C ALA A 832 -3.64 38.65 -8.89
N THR A 833 -2.84 39.41 -8.11
CA THR A 833 -3.31 40.66 -7.47
C THR A 833 -3.11 41.91 -8.31
N VAL A 834 -2.23 41.86 -9.33
CA VAL A 834 -2.08 42.94 -10.32
C VAL A 834 -3.17 42.81 -11.36
N ALA A 835 -3.35 41.61 -11.92
CA ALA A 835 -4.43 41.22 -12.84
C ALA A 835 -5.85 41.29 -12.24
N LEU A 836 -6.04 41.82 -11.02
CA LEU A 836 -7.34 42.03 -10.41
C LEU A 836 -7.47 43.45 -9.82
N ALA A 837 -6.57 44.36 -10.17
CA ALA A 837 -6.57 45.71 -9.64
C ALA A 837 -7.76 46.54 -10.18
N ASP A 838 -8.12 46.36 -11.45
CA ASP A 838 -9.29 46.94 -12.11
C ASP A 838 -10.59 46.15 -11.84
N GLY A 839 -10.46 44.88 -11.45
CA GLY A 839 -11.54 43.94 -11.15
C GLY A 839 -11.62 42.72 -12.08
N HIS A 840 -10.81 42.60 -13.15
CA HIS A 840 -10.91 41.47 -14.09
C HIS A 840 -9.58 41.10 -14.79
N ALA A 841 -9.06 39.91 -14.46
CA ALA A 841 -7.88 39.35 -15.12
C ALA A 841 -8.14 39.01 -16.59
N SER A 842 -7.34 39.59 -17.47
CA SER A 842 -7.46 39.43 -18.93
C SER A 842 -6.97 38.06 -19.43
N ASP A 843 -7.55 37.57 -20.53
CA ASP A 843 -7.07 36.36 -21.23
C ASP A 843 -5.62 36.51 -21.70
N LEU A 844 -5.16 37.73 -22.02
CA LEU A 844 -3.80 38.01 -22.49
C LEU A 844 -2.79 38.04 -21.33
N GLU A 845 -3.13 38.67 -20.21
CA GLU A 845 -2.36 38.57 -18.95
C GLU A 845 -2.22 37.11 -18.51
N MET A 846 -3.32 36.37 -18.58
CA MET A 846 -3.40 34.96 -18.24
C MET A 846 -2.48 34.11 -19.13
N GLU A 847 -2.44 34.36 -20.45
CA GLU A 847 -1.47 33.72 -21.33
C GLU A 847 -0.02 34.15 -20.99
N ALA A 848 0.22 35.42 -20.68
CA ALA A 848 1.55 35.90 -20.30
C ALA A 848 2.07 35.26 -19.00
N VAL A 849 1.20 35.03 -18.01
CA VAL A 849 1.52 34.26 -16.80
C VAL A 849 1.79 32.80 -17.13
N ASP A 850 0.99 32.16 -17.98
CA ASP A 850 1.22 30.78 -18.42
C ASP A 850 2.52 30.63 -19.24
N GLN A 851 2.90 31.63 -20.04
CA GLN A 851 4.21 31.71 -20.70
C GLN A 851 5.36 31.91 -19.69
N MET A 852 5.20 32.78 -18.69
CA MET A 852 6.19 33.00 -17.62
C MET A 852 6.47 31.71 -16.85
N ILE A 853 5.42 31.01 -16.40
CA ILE A 853 5.53 29.71 -15.71
C ILE A 853 6.24 28.68 -16.61
N SER A 854 5.93 28.68 -17.91
CA SER A 854 6.53 27.75 -18.88
C SER A 854 8.05 27.94 -19.00
N ARG A 855 8.56 29.18 -18.91
CA ARG A 855 9.99 29.52 -18.97
C ARG A 855 10.78 29.07 -17.73
N TRP A 856 10.14 28.76 -16.60
CA TRP A 856 10.81 28.27 -15.39
C TRP A 856 11.25 26.80 -15.49
N GLY A 857 12.14 26.51 -16.44
CA GLY A 857 12.69 25.16 -16.67
C GLY A 857 13.47 24.55 -15.49
N HIS A 858 13.84 25.38 -14.50
CA HIS A 858 14.43 24.93 -13.23
C HIS A 858 13.39 24.34 -12.25
N LEU A 859 12.09 24.38 -12.56
CA LEU A 859 11.02 23.77 -11.78
C LEU A 859 10.49 22.50 -12.45
N HIS A 860 10.18 21.49 -11.62
CA HIS A 860 9.53 20.26 -12.07
C HIS A 860 8.21 20.56 -12.81
N LEU A 861 7.83 19.69 -13.76
CA LEU A 861 6.61 19.85 -14.54
C LEU A 861 5.38 20.00 -13.65
N ASP A 862 5.31 19.21 -12.57
CA ASP A 862 4.16 19.20 -11.65
C ASP A 862 4.11 20.41 -10.72
N LEU A 863 5.27 20.99 -10.39
CA LEU A 863 5.34 22.29 -9.71
C LEU A 863 4.88 23.42 -10.64
N ARG A 864 5.21 23.35 -11.94
CA ARG A 864 4.69 24.30 -12.94
C ARG A 864 3.19 24.13 -13.18
N ALA A 865 2.67 22.89 -13.25
CA ALA A 865 1.24 22.64 -13.32
C ALA A 865 0.50 23.18 -12.08
N ARG A 866 1.06 22.96 -10.88
CA ARG A 866 0.56 23.53 -9.62
C ARG A 866 0.54 25.06 -9.64
N LEU A 867 1.57 25.72 -10.17
CA LEU A 867 1.63 27.18 -10.27
C LEU A 867 0.56 27.75 -11.22
N ARG A 868 0.20 27.04 -12.30
CA ARG A 868 -0.94 27.43 -13.15
C ARG A 868 -2.26 27.30 -12.40
N ALA A 869 -2.48 26.17 -11.73
CA ALA A 869 -3.65 25.97 -10.88
C ALA A 869 -3.76 27.02 -9.76
N GLN A 870 -2.62 27.42 -9.16
CA GLN A 870 -2.54 28.48 -8.16
C GLN A 870 -2.98 29.83 -8.74
N TYR A 871 -2.56 30.18 -9.96
CA TYR A 871 -3.02 31.40 -10.64
C TYR A 871 -4.54 31.36 -10.88
N ARG A 872 -5.06 30.29 -11.49
CA ARG A 872 -6.52 30.16 -11.74
C ARG A 872 -7.33 30.18 -10.44
N PHE A 873 -6.81 29.61 -9.35
CA PHE A 873 -7.43 29.70 -8.02
C PHE A 873 -7.43 31.16 -7.49
N GLN A 874 -6.31 31.86 -7.57
CA GLN A 874 -6.18 33.22 -7.03
C GLN A 874 -6.89 34.30 -7.86
N VAL A 875 -7.14 34.08 -9.15
CA VAL A 875 -8.01 34.93 -9.98
C VAL A 875 -9.47 34.89 -9.51
N HIS A 876 -9.93 33.77 -8.91
CA HIS A 876 -11.27 33.68 -8.32
C HIS A 876 -11.30 33.92 -6.81
N GLN A 877 -10.18 33.79 -6.11
CA GLN A 877 -10.06 34.01 -4.66
C GLN A 877 -8.75 34.76 -4.32
N PRO A 878 -8.69 36.09 -4.58
CA PRO A 878 -7.46 36.88 -4.44
C PRO A 878 -6.91 36.90 -3.02
N SER A 879 -5.58 36.96 -2.93
CA SER A 879 -4.84 37.12 -1.67
C SER A 879 -4.54 38.60 -1.42
N SER A 880 -4.99 39.18 -0.31
CA SER A 880 -4.74 40.61 -0.05
C SER A 880 -3.24 40.93 0.00
N LEU A 881 -2.81 42.09 -0.53
CA LEU A 881 -1.40 42.52 -0.48
C LEU A 881 -0.81 42.53 0.94
N ALA A 882 -1.62 42.85 1.95
CA ALA A 882 -1.25 42.75 3.36
C ALA A 882 -0.81 41.33 3.77
N SER A 883 -1.44 40.28 3.20
CA SER A 883 -1.08 38.86 3.42
C SER A 883 0.13 38.37 2.62
N LEU A 884 0.58 39.15 1.63
CA LEU A 884 1.77 38.90 0.83
C LEU A 884 2.99 39.67 1.37
N LYS A 885 2.79 40.86 1.95
CA LYS A 885 3.84 41.74 2.50
C LYS A 885 4.81 41.03 3.44
N THR A 886 4.32 40.15 4.33
CA THR A 886 5.14 39.37 5.27
C THR A 886 6.00 38.29 4.62
N ARG A 887 5.74 37.95 3.35
CA ARG A 887 6.55 37.04 2.52
C ARG A 887 7.48 37.79 1.56
N LEU A 888 7.08 38.99 1.10
CA LEU A 888 7.85 39.84 0.20
C LEU A 888 9.09 40.47 0.87
N THR A 889 9.02 40.83 2.16
CA THR A 889 10.15 41.46 2.88
C THR A 889 11.40 40.57 2.99
N GLY A 890 11.25 39.24 2.91
CA GLY A 890 12.34 38.27 2.97
C GLY A 890 13.11 38.04 1.66
N LEU A 891 12.78 38.75 0.58
CA LEU A 891 13.46 38.67 -0.72
C LEU A 891 14.74 39.53 -0.76
N THR A 892 15.73 39.12 -1.56
CA THR A 892 16.93 39.94 -1.83
C THR A 892 16.61 41.17 -2.68
N THR A 893 17.51 42.15 -2.75
CA THR A 893 17.35 43.35 -3.60
C THR A 893 17.21 43.01 -5.09
N GLU A 894 17.93 41.99 -5.56
CA GLU A 894 17.86 41.47 -6.92
C GLU A 894 16.51 40.76 -7.15
N ASP A 895 16.08 39.88 -6.24
CA ASP A 895 14.75 39.24 -6.31
C ASP A 895 13.59 40.24 -6.34
N ARG A 896 13.72 41.36 -5.60
CA ARG A 896 12.69 42.42 -5.54
C ARG A 896 12.62 43.20 -6.85
N THR A 897 13.75 43.47 -7.49
CA THR A 897 13.80 44.17 -8.79
C THR A 897 13.32 43.28 -9.93
N ASP A 898 13.68 41.98 -9.95
CA ASP A 898 13.08 40.96 -10.82
C ASP A 898 11.55 40.97 -10.74
N LEU A 899 11.03 40.94 -9.51
CA LEU A 899 9.59 40.86 -9.24
C LEU A 899 8.87 42.11 -9.73
N ALA A 900 9.42 43.28 -9.41
CA ALA A 900 8.87 44.57 -9.84
C ALA A 900 8.85 44.73 -11.36
N LEU A 901 9.93 44.35 -12.05
CA LEU A 901 9.99 44.30 -13.51
C LEU A 901 8.96 43.33 -14.10
N SER A 902 8.82 42.14 -13.50
CA SER A 902 7.87 41.12 -13.96
C SER A 902 6.41 41.59 -13.85
N MET A 903 6.05 42.28 -12.76
CA MET A 903 4.70 42.82 -12.59
C MET A 903 4.42 44.02 -13.50
N SER A 904 5.40 44.91 -13.70
CA SER A 904 5.28 46.05 -14.63
C SER A 904 5.28 45.62 -16.11
N ALA A 905 5.86 44.45 -16.43
CA ALA A 905 5.73 43.84 -17.74
C ALA A 905 4.34 43.19 -17.94
N LEU A 906 3.80 42.52 -16.91
CA LEU A 906 2.49 41.87 -16.95
C LEU A 906 1.36 42.87 -17.21
N ALA A 907 1.26 43.92 -16.38
CA ALA A 907 0.25 44.98 -16.51
C ALA A 907 0.33 45.78 -17.83
N ASN A 908 1.36 45.56 -18.65
CA ASN A 908 1.58 46.23 -19.93
C ASN A 908 1.53 45.25 -21.12
N VAL A 909 1.05 44.01 -20.92
CA VAL A 909 0.85 43.03 -22.00
C VAL A 909 -0.23 43.51 -22.97
N ASP A 910 -1.32 44.05 -22.43
CA ASP A 910 -2.51 44.46 -23.18
C ASP A 910 -2.36 45.87 -23.80
N GLY A 911 -1.26 46.57 -23.49
CA GLY A 911 -0.92 47.90 -24.02
C GLY A 911 -1.75 49.06 -23.45
N VAL A 912 -2.67 48.77 -22.52
CA VAL A 912 -3.45 49.72 -21.74
C VAL A 912 -3.27 49.35 -20.28
N VAL A 913 -2.86 50.31 -19.45
CA VAL A 913 -2.65 50.11 -18.00
C VAL A 913 -3.62 51.02 -17.26
N SER A 914 -4.46 50.45 -16.39
CA SER A 914 -5.47 51.20 -15.65
C SER A 914 -4.86 52.09 -14.54
N PRO A 915 -5.53 53.19 -14.15
CA PRO A 915 -5.16 53.96 -12.96
C PRO A 915 -5.10 53.09 -11.69
N GLU A 916 -5.97 52.10 -11.60
CA GLU A 916 -6.08 51.13 -10.52
C GLU A 916 -4.86 50.22 -10.43
N GLU A 917 -4.42 49.64 -11.55
CA GLU A 917 -3.17 48.87 -11.64
C GLU A 917 -1.95 49.72 -11.31
N VAL A 918 -1.83 50.94 -11.86
CA VAL A 918 -0.68 51.82 -11.55
C VAL A 918 -0.64 52.15 -10.06
N LYS A 919 -1.80 52.44 -9.44
CA LYS A 919 -1.94 52.69 -8.01
C LYS A 919 -1.60 51.46 -7.16
N LEU A 920 -1.94 50.25 -7.62
CA LEU A 920 -1.59 49.00 -6.94
C LEU A 920 -0.10 48.68 -7.11
N LEU A 921 0.46 48.86 -8.31
CA LEU A 921 1.88 48.70 -8.61
C LEU A 921 2.74 49.68 -7.81
N GLU A 922 2.32 50.93 -7.60
CA GLU A 922 3.01 51.83 -6.68
C GLU A 922 3.04 51.27 -5.24
N GLN A 923 1.93 50.70 -4.75
CA GLN A 923 1.91 50.06 -3.42
C GLN A 923 2.81 48.82 -3.35
N VAL A 924 2.93 48.07 -4.46
CA VAL A 924 3.85 46.94 -4.60
C VAL A 924 5.31 47.41 -4.57
N TYR A 925 5.69 48.44 -5.33
CA TYR A 925 7.05 49.01 -5.31
C TYR A 925 7.42 49.52 -3.91
N ARG A 926 6.52 50.29 -3.27
CA ARG A 926 6.69 50.74 -1.86
C ARG A 926 6.81 49.56 -0.88
N THR A 927 6.16 48.43 -1.17
CA THR A 927 6.21 47.22 -0.33
C THR A 927 7.46 46.36 -0.59
N LEU A 928 8.08 46.49 -1.77
CA LEU A 928 9.38 45.90 -2.12
C LEU A 928 10.56 46.78 -1.68
N GLU A 929 10.30 47.93 -1.06
CA GLU A 929 11.27 48.96 -0.67
C GLU A 929 12.01 49.57 -1.88
N LEU A 930 11.30 49.71 -3.00
CA LEU A 930 11.76 50.36 -4.25
C LEU A 930 11.10 51.74 -4.41
N GLU A 931 11.80 52.67 -5.08
CA GLU A 931 11.25 54.00 -5.39
C GLU A 931 10.10 53.92 -6.41
N PRO A 932 8.92 54.51 -6.14
CA PRO A 932 7.78 54.48 -7.06
C PRO A 932 8.07 55.11 -8.44
N GLN A 933 9.02 56.04 -8.53
CA GLN A 933 9.41 56.65 -9.81
C GLN A 933 9.98 55.63 -10.80
N MET A 934 10.55 54.51 -10.32
CA MET A 934 11.02 53.42 -11.16
C MET A 934 9.89 52.69 -11.90
N LEU A 935 8.66 52.69 -11.37
CA LEU A 935 7.49 52.09 -12.02
C LEU A 935 7.25 52.72 -13.41
N TYR A 936 7.19 54.04 -13.47
CA TYR A 936 6.98 54.79 -14.71
C TYR A 936 8.11 54.56 -15.72
N SER A 937 9.35 54.42 -15.24
CA SER A 937 10.49 54.07 -16.09
C SER A 937 10.43 52.63 -16.62
N HIS A 938 9.83 51.68 -15.90
CA HIS A 938 9.66 50.30 -16.36
C HIS A 938 8.42 50.13 -17.28
N LEU A 939 7.33 50.88 -17.03
CA LEU A 939 6.14 50.93 -17.88
C LEU A 939 6.47 51.51 -19.26
N HIS A 940 7.14 52.67 -19.31
CA HIS A 940 7.48 53.32 -20.58
C HIS A 940 8.81 52.83 -21.18
N GLY A 941 9.71 52.26 -20.38
CA GLY A 941 11.06 51.83 -20.76
C GLY A 941 11.15 50.52 -21.55
N GLY A 942 10.16 50.20 -22.38
CA GLY A 942 10.29 49.15 -23.40
C GLY A 942 10.46 47.72 -22.89
N ALA A 943 9.86 47.36 -21.75
CA ALA A 943 9.87 46.00 -21.19
C ALA A 943 9.50 44.90 -22.22
N ALA A 944 8.65 45.24 -23.19
CA ALA A 944 8.28 44.40 -24.35
C ALA A 944 9.49 43.82 -25.13
N LYS A 945 10.69 44.42 -25.07
CA LYS A 945 11.88 43.92 -25.78
C LYS A 945 12.56 42.71 -25.15
N GLN A 946 12.22 42.32 -23.92
CA GLN A 946 12.73 41.07 -23.31
C GLN A 946 11.88 39.83 -23.64
N TRP A 947 10.81 39.98 -24.43
CA TRP A 947 9.81 38.91 -24.66
C TRP A 947 9.80 38.33 -26.09
N GLN A 948 10.79 38.64 -26.94
CA GLN A 948 10.96 38.00 -28.26
C GLN A 948 12.16 37.02 -28.29
N PRO A 949 12.03 35.85 -28.97
CA PRO A 949 13.10 34.87 -29.05
C PRO A 949 14.13 35.21 -30.13
N THR A 950 15.36 35.55 -29.75
CA THR A 950 16.51 35.51 -30.67
C THR A 950 16.91 34.05 -30.96
N PRO A 951 16.93 33.59 -32.22
CA PRO A 951 17.54 32.32 -32.58
C PRO A 951 19.05 32.37 -32.32
N LEU A 952 19.64 31.29 -31.81
CA LEU A 952 21.10 31.21 -31.72
C LEU A 952 21.70 31.22 -33.12
N SER A 953 22.67 32.09 -33.34
CA SER A 953 23.56 32.10 -34.51
C SER A 953 24.96 32.47 -34.09
N SER A 954 25.96 31.88 -34.75
CA SER A 954 27.35 31.86 -34.32
C SER A 954 28.06 33.22 -34.44
N PRO A 955 29.12 33.49 -33.65
CA PRO A 955 29.84 34.76 -33.70
C PRO A 955 30.76 34.86 -34.92
N SER A 956 30.85 36.05 -35.51
CA SER A 956 31.91 36.49 -36.43
C SER A 956 31.89 38.02 -36.53
N ASP A 957 33.07 38.63 -36.70
CA ASP A 957 33.26 40.06 -37.00
C ASP A 957 32.75 40.42 -38.43
N THR A 958 32.65 41.69 -38.88
CA THR A 958 33.27 42.95 -38.42
C THR A 958 32.42 44.18 -38.82
N SER A 959 32.59 45.29 -38.09
CA SER A 959 32.47 46.71 -38.53
C SER A 959 31.47 47.10 -39.65
N ALA A 960 30.36 47.74 -39.24
CA ALA A 960 29.70 48.77 -40.05
C ALA A 960 29.10 49.86 -39.14
N LYS A 961 29.15 51.14 -39.56
CA LYS A 961 28.54 52.25 -38.82
C LYS A 961 27.08 52.43 -39.26
N SER A 962 26.14 52.40 -38.30
CA SER A 962 24.80 52.96 -38.48
C SER A 962 24.50 53.91 -37.32
N SER A 963 24.78 55.20 -37.51
CA SER A 963 24.43 56.25 -36.55
C SER A 963 22.92 56.46 -36.53
N ALA A 964 22.24 55.91 -35.51
CA ALA A 964 20.85 56.23 -35.26
C ALA A 964 20.75 57.71 -34.84
N PHE A 965 20.20 58.54 -35.73
CA PHE A 965 19.90 59.93 -35.41
C PHE A 965 18.75 59.97 -34.40
N LEU A 966 19.06 60.40 -33.17
CA LEU A 966 18.06 61.02 -32.30
C LEU A 966 17.70 62.36 -32.95
N ASP A 967 16.51 62.46 -33.54
CA ASP A 967 16.07 63.74 -34.10
C ASP A 967 15.72 64.70 -32.96
N ALA A 968 16.67 65.58 -32.67
CA ALA A 968 16.53 66.62 -31.66
C ALA A 968 15.32 67.54 -31.93
N LYS A 969 14.87 67.69 -33.18
CA LYS A 969 13.63 68.43 -33.47
C LYS A 969 12.42 67.73 -32.89
N ARG A 970 12.29 66.40 -33.07
CA ARG A 970 11.12 65.67 -32.55
C ARG A 970 11.10 65.63 -31.02
N ILE A 971 12.25 65.68 -30.36
CA ILE A 971 12.36 65.83 -28.90
C ILE A 971 11.98 67.25 -28.44
N ILE A 972 12.30 68.28 -29.23
CA ILE A 972 11.87 69.66 -28.96
C ILE A 972 10.37 69.83 -29.21
N GLU A 973 9.82 69.25 -30.29
CA GLU A 973 8.38 69.24 -30.59
C GLU A 973 7.58 68.56 -29.47
N LEU A 974 7.96 67.34 -29.04
CA LEU A 974 7.29 66.65 -27.93
C LEU A 974 7.42 67.40 -26.58
N ARG A 975 8.52 68.13 -26.36
CA ARG A 975 8.62 69.04 -25.21
C ARG A 975 7.68 70.22 -25.35
N GLN A 976 7.62 70.89 -26.49
CA GLN A 976 6.69 71.99 -26.73
C GLN A 976 5.21 71.55 -26.67
N GLU A 977 4.88 70.33 -27.12
CA GLU A 977 3.55 69.72 -26.93
C GLU A 977 3.24 69.48 -25.43
N THR A 978 4.22 69.03 -24.64
CA THR A 978 4.07 68.82 -23.18
C THR A 978 4.00 70.14 -22.41
N ASP A 979 4.86 71.10 -22.74
CA ASP A 979 4.93 72.43 -22.12
C ASP A 979 3.65 73.22 -22.40
N ALA A 980 3.11 73.17 -23.63
CA ALA A 980 1.85 73.82 -23.99
C ALA A 980 0.61 73.19 -23.30
N VAL A 981 0.60 71.86 -23.10
CA VAL A 981 -0.44 71.20 -22.28
C VAL A 981 -0.31 71.59 -20.81
N THR A 982 0.92 71.78 -20.31
CA THR A 982 1.16 72.25 -18.94
C THR A 982 0.74 73.71 -18.75
N GLU A 983 0.99 74.58 -19.74
CA GLU A 983 0.57 75.99 -19.75
C GLU A 983 -0.97 76.13 -19.81
N LEU A 984 -1.64 75.27 -20.60
CA LEU A 984 -3.11 75.20 -20.64
C LEU A 984 -3.75 74.73 -19.32
N LEU A 985 -3.07 73.88 -18.54
CA LEU A 985 -3.56 73.40 -17.25
C LEU A 985 -3.21 74.35 -16.09
N ALA A 986 -2.09 75.08 -16.18
CA ALA A 986 -1.68 76.05 -15.18
C ALA A 986 -2.67 77.22 -15.04
N GLY A 987 -3.41 77.56 -16.10
CA GLY A 987 -4.41 78.65 -16.09
C GLY A 987 -5.72 78.35 -15.34
N VAL A 988 -5.91 77.15 -14.79
CA VAL A 988 -7.18 76.73 -14.15
C VAL A 988 -7.14 76.80 -12.62
N PHE A 989 -5.94 76.83 -12.01
CA PHE A 989 -5.77 76.90 -10.55
C PHE A 989 -4.86 78.06 -10.15
N VAL A 990 -5.43 79.26 -10.12
CA VAL A 990 -4.90 80.40 -9.37
C VAL A 990 -5.86 80.67 -8.21
N GLU A 991 -5.42 80.42 -6.99
CA GLU A 991 -6.08 80.92 -5.77
C GLU A 991 -5.55 82.34 -5.51
N GLU A 992 -6.44 83.34 -5.47
CA GLU A 992 -6.17 84.66 -4.86
C GLU A 992 -7.15 84.90 -3.71
N GLU A 993 -6.73 85.72 -2.74
CA GLU A 993 -7.20 85.66 -1.36
C GLU A 993 -8.35 86.64 -1.01
N THR A 994 -9.10 86.32 0.07
CA THR A 994 -9.93 87.23 0.90
C THR A 994 -11.20 87.84 0.23
N ASP A 995 -12.25 88.29 0.95
CA ASP A 995 -12.46 88.44 2.40
C ASP A 995 -13.95 88.32 2.83
N THR A 996 -14.16 88.12 4.14
CA THR A 996 -15.37 88.43 4.96
C THR A 996 -16.78 87.85 4.64
N LEU A 997 -17.32 87.13 5.64
CA LEU A 997 -18.71 87.19 6.18
C LEU A 997 -19.93 86.68 5.36
N ALA A 998 -20.86 86.02 6.07
CA ALA A 998 -22.06 85.33 5.56
C ALA A 998 -23.27 86.28 5.35
N PRO A 999 -24.34 85.89 4.60
CA PRO A 999 -25.27 84.81 5.01
C PRO A 999 -25.78 83.88 3.87
N GLU A 1000 -26.86 83.14 4.17
CA GLU A 1000 -27.65 82.15 3.41
C GLU A 1000 -28.16 82.67 2.02
N GLU A 1001 -28.66 81.88 1.05
CA GLU A 1001 -29.37 80.58 1.11
C GLU A 1001 -29.48 79.86 -0.28
N THR A 1002 -29.90 78.58 -0.29
CA THR A 1002 -30.56 77.79 -1.38
C THR A 1002 -29.77 77.09 -2.52
N LEU A 1003 -30.46 76.09 -3.11
CA LEU A 1003 -30.16 75.18 -4.24
C LEU A 1003 -29.23 73.97 -3.97
N GLU A 1004 -29.64 72.71 -4.20
CA GLU A 1004 -31.00 72.17 -4.30
C GLU A 1004 -31.03 70.69 -3.86
N MET A 1005 -32.18 70.21 -3.36
CA MET A 1005 -32.29 68.95 -2.62
C MET A 1005 -32.86 67.80 -3.47
N ARG A 1006 -32.02 66.85 -3.88
CA ARG A 1006 -32.50 65.52 -4.30
C ARG A 1006 -32.88 64.70 -3.07
N LYS A 1007 -34.18 64.58 -2.82
CA LYS A 1007 -34.71 63.67 -1.79
C LYS A 1007 -34.61 62.23 -2.26
N GLU A 1008 -33.87 61.41 -1.52
CA GLU A 1008 -34.08 59.97 -1.44
C GLU A 1008 -34.31 59.63 0.06
N ASP A 1009 -35.05 58.56 0.35
CA ASP A 1009 -36.02 58.60 1.45
C ASP A 1009 -35.48 58.48 2.88
N LYS A 1010 -36.10 59.25 3.79
CA LYS A 1010 -35.98 59.04 5.24
C LYS A 1010 -36.77 57.81 5.69
N SER A 1011 -36.22 56.62 5.45
CA SER A 1011 -36.63 55.42 6.17
C SER A 1011 -36.31 55.59 7.66
N LEU A 1012 -37.33 55.76 8.50
CA LEU A 1012 -37.16 55.87 9.94
C LEU A 1012 -36.96 54.49 10.55
N VAL A 1013 -35.72 54.00 10.55
CA VAL A 1013 -35.29 52.74 11.19
C VAL A 1013 -35.22 52.89 12.73
N VAL A 1014 -36.29 53.45 13.31
CA VAL A 1014 -36.46 53.62 14.76
C VAL A 1014 -37.08 52.34 15.33
N GLY A 1015 -36.24 51.33 15.58
CA GLY A 1015 -36.71 50.08 16.20
C GLY A 1015 -35.75 48.89 16.20
N ILE A 1016 -34.67 48.91 15.40
CA ILE A 1016 -33.69 47.82 15.42
C ILE A 1016 -32.96 47.82 16.76
N ARG A 1017 -33.07 46.71 17.49
CA ARG A 1017 -32.21 46.39 18.64
C ARG A 1017 -31.32 45.22 18.25
N LEU A 1018 -30.01 45.43 18.26
CA LEU A 1018 -29.06 44.34 18.12
C LEU A 1018 -29.10 43.47 19.40
N PRO A 1019 -29.24 42.14 19.29
CA PRO A 1019 -29.37 41.27 20.46
C PRO A 1019 -28.16 41.36 21.41
N GLY A 1020 -28.41 41.52 22.71
CA GLY A 1020 -27.37 41.46 23.74
C GLY A 1020 -26.75 42.79 24.19
N LEU A 1021 -27.14 43.92 23.59
CA LEU A 1021 -26.81 45.26 24.09
C LEU A 1021 -27.66 45.63 25.31
N ASP A 1022 -27.14 46.53 26.15
CA ASP A 1022 -27.85 47.10 27.29
C ASP A 1022 -28.57 48.41 26.94
N THR A 1023 -29.37 48.94 27.87
CA THR A 1023 -30.20 50.14 27.66
C THR A 1023 -29.43 51.47 27.60
N ALA A 1024 -28.11 51.48 27.77
CA ALA A 1024 -27.25 52.62 27.46
C ALA A 1024 -26.72 52.49 26.02
N HIS A 1025 -26.21 51.32 25.64
CA HIS A 1025 -25.70 51.08 24.29
C HIS A 1025 -26.81 51.06 23.22
N ASP A 1026 -28.02 50.53 23.50
CA ASP A 1026 -29.22 50.63 22.64
C ASP A 1026 -29.53 52.10 22.26
N LYS A 1027 -29.36 53.03 23.22
CA LYS A 1027 -29.59 54.47 22.99
C LYS A 1027 -28.46 55.11 22.19
N PHE A 1028 -27.21 54.70 22.42
CA PHE A 1028 -26.07 55.21 21.68
C PHE A 1028 -26.07 54.73 20.23
N LEU A 1029 -26.45 53.47 19.99
CA LEU A 1029 -26.77 52.92 18.67
C LEU A 1029 -27.88 53.73 17.98
N SER A 1030 -28.98 54.00 18.70
CA SER A 1030 -30.09 54.83 18.18
C SER A 1030 -29.66 56.26 17.82
N LEU A 1031 -28.64 56.80 18.48
CA LEU A 1031 -28.04 58.11 18.18
C LEU A 1031 -27.09 58.02 16.98
N LEU A 1032 -26.20 57.03 16.95
CA LEU A 1032 -25.26 56.79 15.84
C LEU A 1032 -25.99 56.68 14.50
N LEU A 1033 -27.09 55.93 14.44
CA LEU A 1033 -27.93 55.75 13.25
C LEU A 1033 -28.66 57.03 12.77
N THR A 1034 -28.54 58.17 13.45
CA THR A 1034 -29.12 59.44 12.96
C THR A 1034 -28.32 60.10 11.84
N ASN A 1035 -27.03 59.77 11.69
CA ASN A 1035 -26.15 60.26 10.62
C ASN A 1035 -25.29 59.11 10.06
N SER A 1036 -24.93 59.17 8.78
CA SER A 1036 -24.02 58.18 8.16
C SER A 1036 -22.53 58.50 8.37
N VAL A 1037 -22.19 59.70 8.84
CA VAL A 1037 -20.82 60.15 9.11
C VAL A 1037 -20.81 60.99 10.39
N TRP A 1038 -19.79 60.80 11.23
CA TRP A 1038 -19.60 61.48 12.51
C TRP A 1038 -18.14 61.91 12.72
N SER A 1039 -17.90 63.07 13.34
CA SER A 1039 -16.57 63.37 13.89
C SER A 1039 -16.36 62.62 15.21
N ARG A 1040 -15.11 62.20 15.50
CA ARG A 1040 -14.77 61.59 16.79
C ARG A 1040 -14.98 62.57 17.95
N ALA A 1041 -14.79 63.87 17.71
CA ALA A 1041 -15.00 64.92 18.71
C ALA A 1041 -16.46 65.12 19.12
N ASP A 1042 -17.42 64.91 18.21
CA ASP A 1042 -18.85 64.97 18.51
C ASP A 1042 -19.35 63.68 19.17
N LEU A 1043 -18.87 62.52 18.72
CA LEU A 1043 -19.20 61.24 19.37
C LEU A 1043 -18.60 61.12 20.78
N LEU A 1044 -17.40 61.66 21.04
CA LEU A 1044 -16.87 61.76 22.41
C LEU A 1044 -17.79 62.59 23.32
N ARG A 1045 -18.40 63.65 22.79
CA ARG A 1045 -19.37 64.48 23.52
C ARG A 1045 -20.64 63.69 23.83
N ALA A 1046 -21.28 63.09 22.82
CA ALA A 1046 -22.49 62.29 22.98
C ALA A 1046 -22.30 61.06 23.89
N ALA A 1047 -21.12 60.41 23.83
CA ALA A 1047 -20.75 59.33 24.74
C ALA A 1047 -20.60 59.82 26.19
N SER A 1048 -19.98 61.00 26.39
CA SER A 1048 -19.83 61.60 27.73
C SER A 1048 -21.17 62.01 28.36
N GLU A 1049 -22.11 62.55 27.56
CA GLU A 1049 -23.48 62.86 27.98
C GLU A 1049 -24.26 61.59 28.35
N SER A 1050 -23.96 60.47 27.67
CA SER A 1050 -24.53 59.14 27.92
C SER A 1050 -23.80 58.34 29.02
N GLN A 1051 -22.75 58.91 29.63
CA GLN A 1051 -21.87 58.27 30.65
C GLN A 1051 -21.21 56.94 30.22
N ILE A 1052 -20.86 56.81 28.94
CA ILE A 1052 -20.17 55.64 28.38
C ILE A 1052 -18.81 56.03 27.78
N MET A 1053 -17.86 55.10 27.77
CA MET A 1053 -16.57 55.29 27.10
C MET A 1053 -16.73 55.01 25.61
N LEU A 1054 -16.40 55.99 24.76
CA LEU A 1054 -16.66 55.92 23.31
C LEU A 1054 -16.09 54.64 22.67
N ASP A 1055 -14.80 54.39 22.80
CA ASP A 1055 -14.14 53.31 22.06
C ASP A 1055 -14.71 51.93 22.41
N GLY A 1056 -14.97 51.69 23.70
CA GLY A 1056 -15.62 50.45 24.16
C GLY A 1056 -17.11 50.34 23.78
N ALA A 1057 -17.80 51.47 23.61
CA ALA A 1057 -19.18 51.48 23.11
C ALA A 1057 -19.23 51.20 21.59
N LEU A 1058 -18.31 51.76 20.81
CA LEU A 1058 -18.15 51.48 19.38
C LEU A 1058 -17.76 50.01 19.14
N GLU A 1059 -16.77 49.50 19.88
CA GLU A 1059 -16.34 48.10 19.82
C GLU A 1059 -17.50 47.16 20.17
N ARG A 1060 -18.26 47.45 21.25
CA ARG A 1060 -19.40 46.63 21.68
C ARG A 1060 -20.61 46.68 20.74
N ILE A 1061 -20.83 47.79 20.05
CA ILE A 1061 -21.86 47.90 19.00
C ILE A 1061 -21.43 47.14 17.74
N ASN A 1062 -20.15 47.21 17.35
CA ASN A 1062 -19.61 46.43 16.23
C ASN A 1062 -19.58 44.92 16.52
N GLU A 1063 -19.26 44.49 17.76
CA GLU A 1063 -19.36 43.10 18.21
C GLU A 1063 -20.80 42.57 18.04
N ALA A 1064 -21.79 43.34 18.51
CA ALA A 1064 -23.20 42.97 18.39
C ALA A 1064 -23.75 43.04 16.95
N ALA A 1065 -23.17 43.87 16.07
CA ALA A 1065 -23.50 43.90 14.64
C ALA A 1065 -22.92 42.69 13.91
N LEU A 1066 -21.64 42.36 14.16
CA LEU A 1066 -20.98 41.17 13.63
C LEU A 1066 -21.71 39.88 14.01
N ASP A 1067 -22.18 39.76 15.26
CA ASP A 1067 -22.95 38.60 15.72
C ASP A 1067 -24.37 38.53 15.12
N PHE A 1068 -24.90 39.63 14.56
CA PHE A 1068 -26.27 39.73 14.04
C PHE A 1068 -26.36 39.64 12.51
N SER A 1069 -25.55 40.40 11.78
CA SER A 1069 -25.54 40.44 10.31
C SER A 1069 -24.23 39.98 9.66
N GLY A 1070 -23.16 39.77 10.45
CA GLY A 1070 -21.85 39.37 9.96
C GLY A 1070 -20.96 40.51 9.46
N GLU A 1071 -21.42 41.75 9.57
CA GLU A 1071 -20.74 42.97 9.12
C GLU A 1071 -20.53 43.95 10.30
N VAL A 1072 -19.50 44.81 10.22
CA VAL A 1072 -19.31 45.90 11.20
C VAL A 1072 -20.19 47.08 10.85
N LEU A 1073 -20.84 47.67 11.85
CA LEU A 1073 -21.74 48.81 11.64
C LEU A 1073 -20.97 50.15 11.50
N ILE A 1074 -19.77 50.24 12.07
CA ILE A 1074 -19.02 51.49 12.21
C ILE A 1074 -17.55 51.27 11.81
N GLU A 1075 -17.06 52.08 10.87
CA GLU A 1075 -15.68 52.04 10.38
C GLU A 1075 -14.98 53.41 10.39
N GLY A 1076 -13.65 53.42 10.36
CA GLY A 1076 -12.83 54.63 10.45
C GLY A 1076 -12.42 54.97 11.88
N ASP A 1077 -11.67 56.06 12.03
CA ASP A 1077 -11.17 56.57 13.32
C ASP A 1077 -11.57 58.04 13.55
N ASP A 1078 -11.37 58.90 12.54
CA ASP A 1078 -11.97 60.23 12.43
C ASP A 1078 -11.93 60.70 10.95
N PRO A 1079 -13.07 60.98 10.30
CA PRO A 1079 -14.43 60.71 10.75
C PRO A 1079 -14.73 59.21 10.82
N LEU A 1080 -15.79 58.88 11.57
CA LEU A 1080 -16.39 57.56 11.71
C LEU A 1080 -17.60 57.45 10.76
N TYR A 1081 -17.64 56.38 9.98
CA TYR A 1081 -18.69 56.08 9.00
C TYR A 1081 -19.63 55.01 9.54
N VAL A 1082 -20.95 55.22 9.44
CA VAL A 1082 -21.98 54.32 9.96
C VAL A 1082 -22.71 53.65 8.78
N GLN A 1083 -22.44 52.36 8.58
CA GLN A 1083 -22.94 51.58 7.44
C GLN A 1083 -24.36 51.06 7.70
N GLN A 1084 -25.37 51.91 7.53
CA GLN A 1084 -26.77 51.58 7.88
C GLN A 1084 -27.31 50.36 7.11
N SER A 1085 -26.82 50.12 5.89
CA SER A 1085 -27.11 48.92 5.07
C SER A 1085 -26.74 47.59 5.73
N ALA A 1086 -25.75 47.57 6.63
CA ALA A 1086 -25.36 46.37 7.39
C ALA A 1086 -26.46 45.88 8.34
N LEU A 1087 -27.51 46.67 8.57
CA LEU A 1087 -28.72 46.29 9.32
C LEU A 1087 -29.93 45.97 8.42
N GLU A 1088 -29.86 46.29 7.13
CA GLU A 1088 -30.93 46.04 6.15
C GLU A 1088 -30.83 44.64 5.54
N ASN A 1089 -29.61 44.11 5.39
CA ASN A 1089 -29.33 42.77 4.85
C ASN A 1089 -29.73 41.58 5.77
N ALA A 1090 -30.47 41.85 6.87
CA ALA A 1090 -30.70 40.90 7.97
C ALA A 1090 -32.19 40.65 8.31
N GLN A 1091 -33.10 40.81 7.34
CA GLN A 1091 -34.54 40.46 7.44
C GLN A 1091 -34.92 39.22 6.60
#